data_AF-A0A852MCK0-F1
#
_entry.id   AF-A0A852MCK0-F1
#
_cell.length_a   1.000
_cell.length_b   1.000
_cell.length_c   1.000
_cell.angle_alpha   90.00
_cell.angle_beta   90.00
_cell.angle_gamma   90.00
#
_symmetry.space_group_name_H-M   'P 1'
#
loop_
_entity.id
_entity.type
_entity.pdbx_description
1 polymer ?
#
loop_
_entity_poly.entity_id
_entity_poly.type
_entity_poly.pdbx_seq_one_letter_code
_entity_poly.pdbx_strand_id
1 'polypeptide(L)'
;QLLQLYEEVLYTIRHRLGKPEHHHVADSQELYTYVQKAFGMDEEEHRVILQQVEELESPIFCLKATVKEAKGILGKDVSGFSDPYCLLGIEARSQEPAHPDHKKRMKAVVKDLIPEDQIHRTQVISQTLSPVWDETFILEFEDVETASFHLDMWDSDVVESVRHKLGELTDLHGLKRIFKDARKDKGQDDFLGNVVLRLKDLHCWSDRWYPLEPRTETYPNRGQCHLQFLLTHKKAGGRATASSRTQPSYTVHRHLLQQLVRHELLQRQAGSSAWDGELGPHASTVLYLHATQKDLSHFHQVMAQWLAYSKLYQSLEFDSTCLLHQITSIEYQWLQERLRPEQKAELAESFQSLLTYGVSLIRRYRIIFPLSVPRSAERLQSLLRVLVQMCKMKAFRELCTLSPDLPEMVSTALKSGTVEWFHMKKQHLKPMVKSMEENGKALSRLLVEVIGDLQQCQKIWNKFFINTFKLNLFSIAYLELESLVAEHVQEQLQEVDSSMSKPTAESLFQLYMNLQELYRMKDFVPERDGPLALSKFHQWFKEAVPQWLQKAYTIALERAQRAVQMDQLTPFGEHNKHSTSTVDLSTCYAQIVKTWQQLSWPDPEEAFMIMVKLVEDMCKIALLYCRLIKGRAEALSLSEQNEGEAANRLCIVVNNIKQLRLLVLRLPSQLEWAQLEQRTEAVIDRQQIQHTLHNQLDSTVSCLDHEIQGVVQALATKLEKGIARHIQELSSSSNTQEPED
;
A
#
# COMPACT_ATOMS: atom_id res chain seq x y z
N GLN A 1 -2.73 8.11 -37.68
CA GLN A 1 -3.16 8.52 -36.32
C GLN A 1 -2.07 9.31 -35.60
N LEU A 2 -0.87 8.76 -35.35
CA LEU A 2 0.19 9.48 -34.62
C LEU A 2 0.72 10.73 -35.37
N LEU A 3 0.90 10.65 -36.70
CA LEU A 3 1.28 11.79 -37.54
C LEU A 3 0.21 12.91 -37.55
N GLN A 4 -1.07 12.55 -37.59
CA GLN A 4 -2.18 13.53 -37.56
C GLN A 4 -2.27 14.23 -36.19
N LEU A 5 -1.97 13.50 -35.11
CA LEU A 5 -1.88 14.08 -33.77
C LEU A 5 -0.69 15.04 -33.66
N TYR A 6 0.44 14.70 -34.29
CA TYR A 6 1.62 15.56 -34.33
C TYR A 6 1.36 16.87 -35.09
N GLU A 7 0.73 16.79 -36.27
CA GLU A 7 0.26 17.94 -37.06
C GLU A 7 -0.61 18.89 -36.22
N GLU A 8 -1.59 18.35 -35.47
CA GLU A 8 -2.47 19.15 -34.59
C GLU A 8 -1.70 19.90 -33.50
N VAL A 9 -0.67 19.27 -32.91
CA VAL A 9 0.14 19.91 -31.86
C VAL A 9 0.99 21.02 -32.43
N LEU A 10 1.63 20.81 -33.57
CA LEU A 10 2.41 21.84 -34.25
C LEU A 10 1.52 23.04 -34.63
N TYR A 11 0.31 22.77 -35.12
CA TYR A 11 -0.69 23.80 -35.43
C TYR A 11 -1.13 24.57 -34.17
N THR A 12 -1.31 23.88 -33.05
CA THR A 12 -1.67 24.45 -31.74
C THR A 12 -0.58 25.41 -31.23
N ILE A 13 0.70 25.02 -31.36
CA ILE A 13 1.86 25.85 -30.95
C ILE A 13 2.00 27.06 -31.87
N ARG A 14 1.84 26.87 -33.19
CA ARG A 14 1.95 27.95 -34.20
C ARG A 14 0.92 29.04 -33.96
N HIS A 15 -0.34 28.65 -33.77
CA HIS A 15 -1.46 29.57 -33.58
C HIS A 15 -1.78 29.82 -32.11
N ARG A 16 -0.75 29.86 -31.25
CA ARG A 16 -0.89 30.24 -29.84
C ARG A 16 -1.58 31.59 -29.70
N LEU A 17 -2.48 31.69 -28.73
CA LEU A 17 -3.22 32.91 -28.41
C LEU A 17 -2.76 33.45 -27.06
N GLY A 18 -2.80 34.77 -26.89
CA GLY A 18 -2.54 35.44 -25.62
C GLY A 18 -1.08 35.41 -25.15
N LYS A 19 -0.81 36.23 -24.14
CA LYS A 19 0.49 36.23 -23.45
C LYS A 19 0.64 34.98 -22.57
N PRO A 20 1.81 34.31 -22.61
CA PRO A 20 2.06 33.13 -21.78
C PRO A 20 2.15 33.57 -20.32
N GLU A 21 1.58 32.77 -19.41
CA GLU A 21 1.72 32.99 -17.97
C GLU A 21 3.13 32.61 -17.49
N HIS A 22 3.52 33.05 -16.30
CA HIS A 22 4.87 32.82 -15.75
C HIS A 22 5.28 31.33 -15.62
N HIS A 23 4.32 30.42 -15.51
CA HIS A 23 4.55 28.97 -15.38
C HIS A 23 4.57 28.25 -16.74
N HIS A 24 4.31 28.96 -17.84
CA HIS A 24 4.23 28.41 -19.18
C HIS A 24 5.44 28.82 -20.03
N VAL A 25 5.85 27.93 -20.93
CA VAL A 25 7.00 28.15 -21.80
C VAL A 25 6.65 29.18 -22.86
N ALA A 26 7.41 30.28 -22.91
CA ALA A 26 7.16 31.39 -23.83
C ALA A 26 7.82 31.21 -25.20
N ASP A 27 8.86 30.38 -25.32
CA ASP A 27 9.53 30.12 -26.60
C ASP A 27 8.84 28.98 -27.36
N SER A 28 8.35 29.28 -28.56
CA SER A 28 7.72 28.28 -29.44
C SER A 28 8.74 27.26 -29.95
N GLN A 29 10.03 27.63 -30.09
CA GLN A 29 11.06 26.72 -30.58
C GLN A 29 11.41 25.63 -29.54
N GLU A 30 11.41 25.98 -28.26
CA GLU A 30 11.54 25.03 -27.15
C GLU A 30 10.38 24.02 -27.16
N LEU A 31 9.15 24.50 -27.43
CA LEU A 31 7.96 23.64 -27.53
C LEU A 31 8.03 22.69 -28.73
N TYR A 32 8.47 23.17 -29.90
CA TYR A 32 8.67 22.32 -31.09
C TYR A 32 9.72 21.22 -30.83
N THR A 33 10.84 21.59 -30.21
CA THR A 33 11.91 20.64 -29.87
C THR A 33 11.42 19.58 -28.87
N TYR A 34 10.64 20.00 -27.87
CA TYR A 34 10.04 19.08 -26.89
C TYR A 34 9.07 18.10 -27.56
N VAL A 35 8.14 18.60 -28.38
CA VAL A 35 7.12 17.78 -29.05
C VAL A 35 7.76 16.83 -30.07
N GLN A 36 8.80 17.25 -30.79
CA GLN A 36 9.58 16.36 -31.66
C GLN A 36 10.14 15.16 -30.88
N LYS A 37 10.79 15.41 -29.73
CA LYS A 37 11.31 14.34 -28.86
C LYS A 37 10.19 13.48 -28.27
N ALA A 38 9.07 14.09 -27.89
CA ALA A 38 7.95 13.39 -27.28
C ALA A 38 7.28 12.38 -28.23
N PHE A 39 7.22 12.72 -29.50
CA PHE A 39 6.64 11.87 -30.54
C PHE A 39 7.68 10.97 -31.24
N GLY A 40 8.97 11.11 -30.92
CA GLY A 40 10.05 10.33 -31.52
C GLY A 40 10.21 10.57 -33.03
N MET A 41 10.01 11.82 -33.47
CA MET A 41 10.06 12.20 -34.89
C MET A 41 11.49 12.55 -35.32
N ASP A 42 11.89 12.07 -36.49
CA ASP A 42 13.16 12.44 -37.10
C ASP A 42 13.14 13.91 -37.57
N GLU A 43 14.32 14.52 -37.70
CA GLU A 43 14.45 15.94 -38.08
C GLU A 43 13.87 16.24 -39.47
N GLU A 44 14.02 15.30 -40.41
CA GLU A 44 13.46 15.39 -41.75
C GLU A 44 11.92 15.36 -41.72
N GLU A 45 11.35 14.42 -40.98
CA GLU A 45 9.89 14.26 -40.84
C GLU A 45 9.28 15.47 -40.13
N HIS A 46 9.94 15.95 -39.06
CA HIS A 46 9.53 17.17 -38.37
C HIS A 46 9.46 18.36 -39.33
N ARG A 47 10.49 18.57 -40.14
CA ARG A 47 10.55 19.69 -41.08
C ARG A 47 9.45 19.61 -42.14
N VAL A 48 9.22 18.43 -42.71
CA VAL A 48 8.17 18.22 -43.71
C VAL A 48 6.78 18.50 -43.13
N ILE A 49 6.46 17.97 -41.95
CA ILE A 49 5.15 18.16 -41.33
C ILE A 49 4.98 19.61 -40.85
N LEU A 50 6.05 20.23 -40.33
CA LEU A 50 6.00 21.64 -39.94
C LEU A 50 5.68 22.52 -41.15
N GLN A 51 6.35 22.31 -42.29
CA GLN A 51 6.06 23.03 -43.53
C GLN A 51 4.62 22.82 -43.99
N GLN A 52 4.10 21.59 -43.94
CA GLN A 52 2.68 21.32 -44.24
C GLN A 52 1.74 22.11 -43.34
N VAL A 53 2.06 22.22 -42.04
CA VAL A 53 1.29 23.01 -41.07
C VAL A 53 1.39 24.51 -41.37
N GLU A 54 2.50 25.00 -41.93
CA GLU A 54 2.63 26.41 -42.34
C GLU A 54 1.76 26.75 -43.55
N GLU A 55 1.52 25.77 -44.43
CA GLU A 55 0.67 25.88 -45.62
C GLU A 55 -0.84 25.77 -45.29
N LEU A 56 -1.20 25.36 -44.07
CA LEU A 56 -2.59 25.29 -43.63
C LEU A 56 -3.17 26.69 -43.36
N GLU A 57 -4.47 26.85 -43.64
CA GLU A 57 -5.22 28.08 -43.36
C GLU A 57 -5.21 28.41 -41.86
N SER A 58 -5.04 29.69 -41.53
CA SER A 58 -5.08 30.18 -40.16
C SER A 58 -6.46 29.95 -39.52
N PRO A 59 -6.52 29.62 -38.22
CA PRO A 59 -7.79 29.43 -37.56
C PRO A 59 -8.53 30.75 -37.37
N ILE A 60 -9.86 30.71 -37.42
CA ILE A 60 -10.69 31.84 -36.99
C ILE A 60 -10.62 31.93 -35.47
N PHE A 61 -10.17 33.07 -34.97
CA PHE A 61 -10.05 33.31 -33.54
C PHE A 61 -11.36 33.85 -32.98
N CYS A 62 -11.65 33.50 -31.72
CA CYS A 62 -12.82 33.96 -31.00
C CYS A 62 -12.42 34.41 -29.60
N LEU A 63 -12.89 35.59 -29.20
CA LEU A 63 -12.85 36.07 -27.83
C LEU A 63 -14.18 35.78 -27.16
N LYS A 64 -14.18 34.93 -26.15
CA LYS A 64 -15.30 34.81 -25.23
C LYS A 64 -15.18 35.88 -24.17
N ALA A 65 -16.08 36.86 -24.20
CA ALA A 65 -16.13 37.94 -23.23
C ALA A 65 -17.36 37.75 -22.33
N THR A 66 -17.13 37.50 -21.04
CA THR A 66 -18.18 37.45 -20.02
C THR A 66 -18.20 38.76 -19.26
N VAL A 67 -19.31 39.49 -19.36
CA VAL A 67 -19.57 40.69 -18.59
C VAL A 67 -20.23 40.27 -17.28
N LYS A 68 -19.47 40.24 -16.18
CA LYS A 68 -19.95 39.73 -14.89
C LYS A 68 -20.76 40.77 -14.15
N GLU A 69 -20.11 41.85 -13.77
CA GLU A 69 -20.69 42.86 -12.90
C GLU A 69 -19.97 44.20 -13.05
N ALA A 70 -20.57 45.27 -12.57
CA ALA A 70 -19.90 46.56 -12.38
C ALA A 70 -20.12 47.07 -10.97
N LYS A 71 -19.28 48.00 -10.51
CA LYS A 71 -19.44 48.62 -9.20
C LYS A 71 -18.99 50.08 -9.21
N GLY A 72 -19.66 50.88 -8.38
CA GLY A 72 -19.34 52.29 -8.21
C GLY A 72 -19.54 53.11 -9.48
N ILE A 73 -20.48 52.70 -10.34
CA ILE A 73 -20.83 53.46 -11.54
C ILE A 73 -21.56 54.75 -11.14
N LEU A 74 -21.57 55.73 -12.05
CA LEU A 74 -22.10 57.06 -11.75
C LEU A 74 -23.62 57.09 -11.93
N GLY A 75 -24.35 57.45 -10.86
CA GLY A 75 -25.80 57.63 -10.93
C GLY A 75 -26.20 58.81 -11.80
N LYS A 76 -26.93 58.51 -12.86
CA LYS A 76 -27.39 59.45 -13.88
C LYS A 76 -28.85 59.84 -13.72
N ASP A 77 -29.65 58.94 -13.19
CA ASP A 77 -31.06 59.18 -12.93
C ASP A 77 -31.28 60.26 -11.87
N VAL A 78 -32.52 60.74 -11.85
CA VAL A 78 -33.03 61.66 -10.82
C VAL A 78 -32.99 61.01 -9.44
N SER A 79 -33.21 59.70 -9.37
CA SER A 79 -33.15 58.87 -8.15
C SER A 79 -31.73 58.77 -7.55
N GLY A 80 -30.71 59.16 -8.30
CA GLY A 80 -29.30 58.95 -7.93
C GLY A 80 -28.76 57.58 -8.32
N PHE A 81 -29.57 56.72 -8.93
CA PHE A 81 -29.17 55.43 -9.50
C PHE A 81 -28.98 55.52 -11.03
N SER A 82 -28.82 54.38 -11.69
CA SER A 82 -28.72 54.23 -13.14
C SER A 82 -29.37 52.92 -13.57
N ASP A 83 -29.72 52.82 -14.85
CA ASP A 83 -30.21 51.64 -15.56
C ASP A 83 -29.13 51.14 -16.54
N PRO A 84 -27.98 50.62 -16.04
CA PRO A 84 -26.83 50.30 -16.89
C PRO A 84 -27.07 49.11 -17.83
N TYR A 85 -26.53 49.23 -19.04
CA TYR A 85 -26.28 48.14 -19.99
C TYR A 85 -24.95 48.35 -20.72
N CYS A 86 -24.38 47.29 -21.28
CA CYS A 86 -23.12 47.33 -22.02
C CYS A 86 -23.34 47.03 -23.51
N LEU A 87 -22.59 47.72 -24.36
CA LEU A 87 -22.39 47.42 -25.78
C LEU A 87 -20.94 46.98 -25.97
N LEU A 88 -20.72 45.86 -26.67
CA LEU A 88 -19.37 45.32 -26.83
C LEU A 88 -19.14 44.70 -28.20
N GLY A 89 -17.90 44.73 -28.65
CA GLY A 89 -17.47 44.16 -29.93
C GLY A 89 -15.95 44.21 -30.11
N ILE A 90 -15.47 43.72 -31.24
CA ILE A 90 -14.05 43.81 -31.63
C ILE A 90 -13.89 44.83 -32.75
N GLU A 91 -12.99 45.80 -32.57
CA GLU A 91 -12.53 46.71 -33.61
C GLU A 91 -11.30 46.11 -34.29
N ALA A 92 -11.39 45.80 -35.58
CA ALA A 92 -10.23 45.47 -36.42
C ALA A 92 -9.76 46.74 -37.12
N ARG A 93 -8.59 47.26 -36.76
CA ARG A 93 -8.03 48.44 -37.42
C ARG A 93 -7.51 48.07 -38.81
N SER A 94 -8.21 48.48 -39.86
CA SER A 94 -7.68 48.49 -41.22
C SER A 94 -6.48 49.45 -41.27
N GLN A 95 -5.35 49.01 -41.83
CA GLN A 95 -4.20 49.87 -42.09
C GLN A 95 -4.56 50.92 -43.16
N GLU A 96 -5.12 52.06 -42.74
CA GLU A 96 -4.95 53.31 -43.50
C GLU A 96 -3.92 54.20 -42.78
N PRO A 97 -2.97 54.80 -43.51
CA PRO A 97 -1.93 55.62 -42.91
C PRO A 97 -2.54 56.88 -42.31
N ALA A 98 -2.43 57.02 -40.99
CA ALA A 98 -2.85 58.22 -40.29
C ALA A 98 -2.03 59.43 -40.79
N HIS A 99 -2.70 60.36 -41.49
CA HIS A 99 -2.20 61.72 -41.66
C HIS A 99 -1.96 62.36 -40.28
N PRO A 100 -0.76 62.85 -39.97
CA PRO A 100 -0.37 63.20 -38.60
C PRO A 100 -0.74 64.65 -38.27
N ASP A 101 -2.03 65.01 -38.24
CA ASP A 101 -2.39 66.38 -37.79
C ASP A 101 -3.78 66.61 -37.15
N HIS A 102 -4.40 65.59 -36.54
CA HIS A 102 -5.56 65.79 -35.68
C HIS A 102 -5.42 65.11 -34.31
N LYS A 103 -4.65 65.75 -33.42
CA LYS A 103 -4.79 65.58 -31.96
C LYS A 103 -6.06 66.28 -31.46
N LYS A 104 -7.23 65.69 -31.76
CA LYS A 104 -8.43 65.81 -30.92
C LYS A 104 -8.89 64.39 -30.67
N ARG A 105 -8.90 63.95 -29.41
CA ARG A 105 -9.50 62.68 -28.95
C ARG A 105 -10.94 62.62 -29.48
N MET A 106 -11.14 62.01 -30.65
CA MET A 106 -12.46 61.70 -31.16
C MET A 106 -13.02 60.60 -30.29
N LYS A 107 -14.04 61.03 -29.56
CA LYS A 107 -15.03 60.34 -28.76
C LYS A 107 -15.65 59.10 -29.45
N ALA A 108 -14.87 58.05 -29.67
CA ALA A 108 -15.33 56.87 -30.37
C ALA A 108 -16.23 56.01 -29.47
N VAL A 109 -17.47 55.80 -29.92
CA VAL A 109 -18.47 54.94 -29.31
C VAL A 109 -18.49 53.62 -30.09
N VAL A 110 -18.73 52.48 -29.45
CA VAL A 110 -18.85 51.16 -30.07
C VAL A 110 -19.79 51.20 -31.30
N LYS A 111 -20.91 51.95 -31.22
CA LYS A 111 -21.85 52.18 -32.33
C LYS A 111 -21.27 52.92 -33.54
N ASP A 112 -20.16 53.65 -33.38
CA ASP A 112 -19.52 54.43 -34.45
C ASP A 112 -18.32 53.69 -35.08
N LEU A 113 -17.77 52.67 -34.40
CA LEU A 113 -16.54 51.97 -34.78
C LEU A 113 -16.77 50.54 -35.29
N ILE A 114 -17.84 49.90 -34.86
CA ILE A 114 -18.11 48.49 -35.12
C ILE A 114 -19.42 48.40 -35.92
N PRO A 115 -19.48 47.61 -37.00
CA PRO A 115 -20.71 47.37 -37.74
C PRO A 115 -21.84 46.87 -36.80
N GLU A 116 -23.08 47.35 -37.00
CA GLU A 116 -24.22 47.04 -36.11
C GLU A 116 -24.49 45.53 -35.98
N ASP A 117 -24.15 44.74 -36.99
CA ASP A 117 -24.27 43.28 -37.02
C ASP A 117 -23.26 42.54 -36.12
N GLN A 118 -22.20 43.23 -35.66
CA GLN A 118 -21.13 42.66 -34.83
C GLN A 118 -21.13 43.21 -33.39
N ILE A 119 -22.07 44.11 -33.06
CA ILE A 119 -22.23 44.66 -31.72
C ILE A 119 -23.15 43.76 -30.89
N HIS A 120 -22.68 43.38 -29.71
CA HIS A 120 -23.47 42.67 -28.73
C HIS A 120 -23.93 43.62 -27.61
N ARG A 121 -25.11 43.35 -27.06
CA ARG A 121 -25.74 44.15 -25.99
C ARG A 121 -26.13 43.25 -24.82
N THR A 122 -25.79 43.67 -23.60
CA THR A 122 -26.25 43.01 -22.36
C THR A 122 -27.68 43.42 -22.00
N GLN A 123 -28.30 42.71 -21.05
CA GLN A 123 -29.56 43.17 -20.45
C GLN A 123 -29.38 44.51 -19.72
N VAL A 124 -30.49 45.25 -19.61
CA VAL A 124 -30.57 46.47 -18.80
C VAL A 124 -30.91 46.04 -17.37
N ILE A 125 -30.11 46.46 -16.39
CA ILE A 125 -30.40 46.21 -14.98
C ILE A 125 -30.86 47.52 -14.36
N SER A 126 -32.10 47.58 -13.91
CA SER A 126 -32.69 48.85 -13.44
C SER A 126 -32.24 49.26 -12.02
N GLN A 127 -32.16 50.57 -11.80
CA GLN A 127 -31.97 51.25 -10.52
C GLN A 127 -30.81 50.71 -9.68
N THR A 128 -29.63 50.56 -10.28
CA THR A 128 -28.45 50.04 -9.59
C THR A 128 -27.17 50.78 -9.96
N LEU A 129 -26.27 50.90 -8.98
CA LEU A 129 -24.87 51.33 -9.22
C LEU A 129 -23.89 50.15 -9.15
N SER A 130 -24.41 48.93 -9.00
CA SER A 130 -23.63 47.70 -8.97
C SER A 130 -24.38 46.57 -9.69
N PRO A 131 -24.56 46.69 -11.02
CA PRO A 131 -25.26 45.67 -11.80
C PRO A 131 -24.48 44.36 -11.86
N VAL A 132 -25.21 43.24 -11.93
CA VAL A 132 -24.69 41.89 -12.17
C VAL A 132 -25.42 41.33 -13.39
N TRP A 133 -24.67 41.01 -14.44
CA TRP A 133 -25.17 40.47 -15.71
C TRP A 133 -24.86 38.98 -15.86
N ASP A 134 -23.60 38.59 -15.65
CA ASP A 134 -23.07 37.25 -15.92
C ASP A 134 -23.39 36.72 -17.34
N GLU A 135 -23.29 37.61 -18.33
CA GLU A 135 -23.60 37.31 -19.73
C GLU A 135 -22.33 37.10 -20.55
N THR A 136 -22.29 36.03 -21.37
CA THR A 136 -21.12 35.66 -22.19
C THR A 136 -21.41 35.83 -23.68
N PHE A 137 -20.50 36.53 -24.37
CA PHE A 137 -20.54 36.80 -25.80
C PHE A 137 -19.34 36.19 -26.50
N ILE A 138 -19.52 35.75 -27.75
CA ILE A 138 -18.45 35.16 -28.58
C ILE A 138 -18.19 36.12 -29.74
N LEU A 139 -17.01 36.73 -29.76
CA LEU A 139 -16.62 37.73 -30.74
C LEU A 139 -15.55 37.14 -31.66
N GLU A 140 -15.81 37.07 -32.96
CA GLU A 140 -14.85 36.53 -33.94
C GLU A 140 -13.87 37.62 -34.41
N PHE A 141 -12.62 37.24 -34.63
CA PHE A 141 -11.58 38.15 -35.16
C PHE A 141 -10.48 37.39 -35.93
N GLU A 142 -9.81 38.08 -36.84
CA GLU A 142 -8.81 37.48 -37.74
C GLU A 142 -7.36 37.73 -37.27
N ASP A 143 -7.05 38.94 -36.78
CA ASP A 143 -5.69 39.32 -36.40
C ASP A 143 -5.61 39.83 -34.96
N VAL A 144 -4.83 39.15 -34.13
CA VAL A 144 -4.59 39.49 -32.71
C VAL A 144 -3.82 40.81 -32.57
N GLU A 145 -2.95 41.16 -33.53
CA GLU A 145 -2.04 42.30 -33.40
C GLU A 145 -2.73 43.65 -33.58
N THR A 146 -3.73 43.69 -34.46
CA THR A 146 -4.47 44.90 -34.83
C THR A 146 -5.83 45.02 -34.14
N ALA A 147 -6.38 43.90 -33.63
CA ALA A 147 -7.68 43.88 -32.99
C ALA A 147 -7.68 44.44 -31.56
N SER A 148 -8.75 45.17 -31.22
CA SER A 148 -9.02 45.65 -29.87
C SER A 148 -10.44 45.28 -29.45
N PHE A 149 -10.62 44.84 -28.20
CA PHE A 149 -11.91 44.67 -27.56
C PHE A 149 -12.41 46.03 -27.06
N HIS A 150 -13.64 46.37 -27.39
CA HIS A 150 -14.30 47.59 -26.94
C HIS A 150 -15.58 47.24 -26.19
N LEU A 151 -15.77 47.87 -25.03
CA LEU A 151 -17.00 47.82 -24.26
C LEU A 151 -17.38 49.23 -23.84
N ASP A 152 -18.60 49.63 -24.17
CA ASP A 152 -19.20 50.89 -23.73
C ASP A 152 -20.37 50.60 -22.80
N MET A 153 -20.39 51.28 -21.65
CA MET A 153 -21.48 51.22 -20.70
C MET A 153 -22.37 52.45 -20.83
N TRP A 154 -23.68 52.20 -20.93
CA TRP A 154 -24.73 53.18 -21.17
C TRP A 154 -25.81 53.05 -20.11
N ASP A 155 -26.42 54.18 -19.79
CA ASP A 155 -27.56 54.31 -18.91
C ASP A 155 -28.82 54.43 -19.77
N SER A 156 -29.73 53.46 -19.63
CA SER A 156 -30.96 53.40 -20.43
C SER A 156 -31.98 54.42 -19.92
N ASP A 157 -32.20 55.50 -20.66
CA ASP A 157 -33.19 56.51 -20.30
C ASP A 157 -34.60 56.02 -20.67
N VAL A 158 -35.28 55.30 -19.76
CA VAL A 158 -36.69 54.94 -19.98
C VAL A 158 -37.52 56.23 -19.99
N VAL A 159 -38.33 56.41 -21.04
CA VAL A 159 -39.15 57.61 -21.24
C VAL A 159 -40.31 57.65 -20.24
N GLU A 160 -40.02 57.94 -18.98
CA GLU A 160 -41.03 58.26 -17.98
C GLU A 160 -41.38 59.75 -18.03
N SER A 161 -42.68 60.06 -18.00
CA SER A 161 -43.16 61.44 -18.13
C SER A 161 -42.60 62.33 -17.01
N VAL A 162 -42.22 63.56 -17.36
CA VAL A 162 -41.64 64.60 -16.47
C VAL A 162 -42.43 64.80 -15.17
N ARG A 163 -43.72 64.45 -15.14
CA ARG A 163 -44.59 64.53 -13.95
C ARG A 163 -44.24 63.52 -12.86
N HIS A 164 -43.71 62.34 -13.20
CA HIS A 164 -43.29 61.34 -12.22
C HIS A 164 -41.94 61.70 -11.58
N LYS A 165 -41.01 62.27 -12.37
CA LYS A 165 -39.67 62.69 -11.91
C LYS A 165 -39.65 63.84 -10.90
N LEU A 166 -40.71 64.68 -10.83
CA LEU A 166 -40.82 65.75 -9.83
C LEU A 166 -41.29 65.27 -8.45
N GLY A 167 -41.92 64.09 -8.36
CA GLY A 167 -42.50 63.56 -7.12
C GLY A 167 -41.49 62.94 -6.15
N GLU A 168 -40.30 62.58 -6.62
CA GLU A 168 -39.28 61.83 -5.86
C GLU A 168 -38.09 62.68 -5.39
N LEU A 169 -38.19 64.01 -5.49
CA LEU A 169 -37.07 64.92 -5.19
C LEU A 169 -36.93 65.22 -3.69
N THR A 170 -35.75 64.93 -3.13
CA THR A 170 -35.33 65.42 -1.80
C THR A 170 -34.20 66.46 -1.87
N ASP A 171 -33.44 66.57 -2.97
CA ASP A 171 -32.22 67.41 -3.03
C ASP A 171 -32.09 68.35 -4.26
N LEU A 172 -31.45 69.50 -4.06
CA LEU A 172 -31.16 70.55 -5.07
C LEU A 172 -30.32 70.05 -6.27
N HIS A 173 -29.54 68.97 -6.09
CA HIS A 173 -28.78 68.35 -7.17
C HIS A 173 -29.65 67.59 -8.18
N GLY A 174 -30.79 67.04 -7.75
CA GLY A 174 -31.75 66.35 -8.63
C GLY A 174 -32.42 67.30 -9.63
N LEU A 175 -32.71 68.54 -9.21
CA LEU A 175 -33.28 69.58 -10.07
C LEU A 175 -32.34 69.94 -11.24
N LYS A 176 -31.03 70.05 -11.00
CA LYS A 176 -30.04 70.34 -12.05
C LYS A 176 -29.95 69.22 -13.11
N ARG A 177 -30.18 67.96 -12.71
CA ARG A 177 -30.23 66.80 -13.62
C ARG A 177 -31.50 66.82 -14.46
N ILE A 178 -32.66 67.08 -13.85
CA ILE A 178 -33.94 67.22 -14.58
C ILE A 178 -33.88 68.32 -15.65
N PHE A 179 -33.30 69.49 -15.35
CA PHE A 179 -33.12 70.57 -16.33
C PHE A 179 -32.17 70.21 -17.48
N LYS A 180 -31.22 69.30 -17.25
CA LYS A 180 -30.32 68.79 -18.28
C LYS A 180 -31.02 67.75 -19.16
N ASP A 181 -31.82 66.87 -18.55
CA ASP A 181 -32.59 65.87 -19.28
C ASP A 181 -33.71 66.49 -20.12
N ALA A 182 -34.34 67.57 -19.65
CA ALA A 182 -35.33 68.34 -20.42
C ALA A 182 -34.75 69.04 -21.67
N ARG A 183 -33.41 69.13 -21.79
CA ARG A 183 -32.69 69.71 -22.95
C ARG A 183 -32.10 68.66 -23.89
N LYS A 184 -32.13 67.36 -23.54
CA LYS A 184 -31.66 66.27 -24.42
C LYS A 184 -32.73 65.95 -25.47
N ASP A 185 -32.30 65.59 -26.68
CA ASP A 185 -33.22 65.03 -27.69
C ASP A 185 -33.84 63.73 -27.17
N LYS A 186 -35.13 63.52 -27.44
CA LYS A 186 -35.93 62.41 -26.89
C LYS A 186 -35.27 61.06 -27.17
N GLY A 187 -34.82 60.36 -26.13
CA GLY A 187 -34.38 58.96 -26.18
C GLY A 187 -32.88 58.71 -26.38
N GLN A 188 -32.01 59.67 -26.06
CA GLN A 188 -30.55 59.44 -26.09
C GLN A 188 -29.99 59.01 -24.73
N ASP A 189 -29.63 57.74 -24.63
CA ASP A 189 -29.00 57.11 -23.45
C ASP A 189 -27.71 57.81 -22.99
N ASP A 190 -27.46 57.81 -21.68
CA ASP A 190 -26.34 58.51 -21.05
C ASP A 190 -25.07 57.64 -20.99
N PHE A 191 -23.93 58.17 -21.44
CA PHE A 191 -22.66 57.43 -21.39
C PHE A 191 -22.09 57.36 -19.96
N LEU A 192 -21.85 56.14 -19.48
CA LEU A 192 -21.31 55.86 -18.15
C LEU A 192 -19.78 55.73 -18.16
N GLY A 193 -19.23 54.99 -19.11
CA GLY A 193 -17.78 54.79 -19.29
C GLY A 193 -17.46 53.72 -20.33
N ASN A 194 -16.20 53.57 -20.72
CA ASN A 194 -15.77 52.51 -21.63
C ASN A 194 -14.54 51.75 -21.15
N VAL A 195 -14.33 50.57 -21.71
CA VAL A 195 -13.13 49.73 -21.55
C VAL A 195 -12.63 49.37 -22.93
N VAL A 196 -11.38 49.70 -23.24
CA VAL A 196 -10.73 49.36 -24.51
C VAL A 196 -9.45 48.58 -24.23
N LEU A 197 -9.36 47.36 -24.73
CA LEU A 197 -8.25 46.43 -24.47
C LEU A 197 -7.70 45.90 -25.78
N ARG A 198 -6.39 46.02 -26.02
CA ARG A 198 -5.75 45.39 -27.18
C ARG A 198 -5.69 43.88 -26.98
N LEU A 199 -6.10 43.10 -27.98
CA LEU A 199 -6.17 41.65 -27.83
C LEU A 199 -4.80 41.01 -27.59
N LYS A 200 -3.73 41.53 -28.20
CA LYS A 200 -2.35 41.09 -27.94
C LYS A 200 -1.86 41.27 -26.50
N ASP A 201 -2.49 42.16 -25.74
CA ASP A 201 -2.11 42.43 -24.35
C ASP A 201 -2.83 41.49 -23.36
N LEU A 202 -3.83 40.72 -23.83
CA LEU A 202 -4.58 39.78 -23.03
C LEU A 202 -3.84 38.45 -22.85
N HIS A 203 -4.13 37.77 -21.74
CA HIS A 203 -3.72 36.39 -21.50
C HIS A 203 -4.77 35.44 -22.11
N CYS A 204 -4.45 34.15 -22.27
CA CYS A 204 -5.40 33.16 -22.81
C CYS A 204 -6.71 33.14 -22.01
N TRP A 205 -6.59 33.20 -20.69
CA TRP A 205 -7.70 33.38 -19.75
C TRP A 205 -7.39 34.55 -18.82
N SER A 206 -8.39 35.40 -18.57
CA SER A 206 -8.27 36.46 -17.58
C SER A 206 -9.61 36.75 -16.92
N ASP A 207 -9.60 37.02 -15.62
CA ASP A 207 -10.78 37.37 -14.83
C ASP A 207 -10.41 38.53 -13.92
N ARG A 208 -10.77 39.77 -14.31
CA ARG A 208 -10.22 40.99 -13.70
C ARG A 208 -11.22 42.15 -13.70
N TRP A 209 -11.02 43.06 -12.74
CA TRP A 209 -11.69 44.35 -12.70
C TRP A 209 -10.95 45.37 -13.58
N TYR A 210 -11.68 46.01 -14.49
CA TYR A 210 -11.18 47.06 -15.37
C TYR A 210 -11.81 48.41 -14.98
N PRO A 211 -11.03 49.48 -14.85
CA PRO A 211 -11.58 50.82 -14.61
C PRO A 211 -12.32 51.33 -15.85
N LEU A 212 -13.47 51.96 -15.63
CA LEU A 212 -14.24 52.60 -16.70
C LEU A 212 -13.61 53.96 -17.06
N GLU A 213 -13.23 54.14 -18.32
CA GLU A 213 -12.65 55.37 -18.81
C GLU A 213 -13.74 56.41 -19.13
N PRO A 214 -13.54 57.69 -18.76
CA PRO A 214 -14.51 58.74 -19.05
C PRO A 214 -14.32 59.35 -20.45
N ARG A 215 -15.43 59.69 -21.11
CA ARG A 215 -15.44 60.43 -22.40
C ARG A 215 -15.12 61.93 -22.26
N THR A 216 -15.19 62.46 -21.03
CA THR A 216 -14.99 63.88 -20.69
C THR A 216 -14.28 63.99 -19.33
N GLU A 217 -13.37 64.95 -19.18
CA GLU A 217 -12.53 65.12 -17.98
C GLU A 217 -13.32 65.59 -16.73
N THR A 218 -14.61 65.89 -16.89
CA THR A 218 -15.48 66.45 -15.85
C THR A 218 -15.74 65.49 -14.68
N TYR A 219 -15.64 64.18 -14.89
CA TYR A 219 -15.79 63.15 -13.86
C TYR A 219 -14.80 62.01 -14.13
N PRO A 220 -13.61 62.01 -13.48
CA PRO A 220 -12.54 61.07 -13.79
C PRO A 220 -12.81 59.65 -13.27
N ASN A 221 -13.57 59.50 -12.17
CA ASN A 221 -13.91 58.20 -11.61
C ASN A 221 -15.30 57.77 -12.08
N ARG A 222 -15.36 56.69 -12.87
CA ARG A 222 -16.60 56.13 -13.44
C ARG A 222 -16.96 54.74 -12.92
N GLY A 223 -16.25 54.26 -11.90
CA GLY A 223 -16.40 52.91 -11.38
C GLY A 223 -15.55 51.89 -12.13
N GLN A 224 -15.86 50.62 -11.93
CA GLN A 224 -15.13 49.49 -12.50
C GLN A 224 -16.10 48.44 -13.05
N CYS A 225 -15.67 47.72 -14.08
CA CYS A 225 -16.39 46.59 -14.67
C CYS A 225 -15.54 45.32 -14.56
N HIS A 226 -16.15 44.25 -14.07
CA HIS A 226 -15.55 42.93 -13.95
C HIS A 226 -15.77 42.14 -15.24
N LEU A 227 -14.69 41.87 -15.95
CA LEU A 227 -14.72 41.17 -17.23
C LEU A 227 -13.87 39.91 -17.15
N GLN A 228 -14.43 38.82 -17.68
CA GLN A 228 -13.71 37.58 -17.91
C GLN A 228 -13.53 37.37 -19.41
N PHE A 229 -12.31 37.04 -19.82
CA PHE A 229 -11.95 36.77 -21.20
C PHE A 229 -11.37 35.37 -21.35
N LEU A 230 -11.74 34.68 -22.42
CA LEU A 230 -11.12 33.43 -22.86
C LEU A 230 -10.91 33.47 -24.38
N LEU A 231 -9.66 33.35 -24.81
CA LEU A 231 -9.26 33.29 -26.22
C LEU A 231 -9.36 31.84 -26.72
N THR A 232 -10.16 31.62 -27.76
CA THR A 232 -10.45 30.28 -28.32
C THR A 232 -10.38 30.29 -29.85
N HIS A 233 -10.36 29.13 -30.47
CA HIS A 233 -10.57 28.97 -31.91
C HIS A 233 -12.04 28.60 -32.16
N LYS A 234 -12.57 28.98 -33.32
CA LYS A 234 -13.93 28.64 -33.71
C LYS A 234 -14.16 27.12 -33.70
N LYS A 235 -15.23 26.68 -33.03
CA LYS A 235 -15.52 25.25 -32.76
C LYS A 235 -15.78 24.40 -34.01
N ALA A 236 -16.46 24.94 -35.02
CA ALA A 236 -16.82 24.23 -36.24
C ALA A 236 -16.10 24.85 -37.44
N GLY A 237 -15.37 24.04 -38.21
CA GLY A 237 -14.65 24.48 -39.42
C GLY A 237 -13.44 25.40 -39.18
N GLY A 238 -13.15 25.77 -37.92
CA GLY A 238 -12.14 26.78 -37.58
C GLY A 238 -10.69 26.29 -37.50
N ARG A 239 -10.40 25.00 -37.74
CA ARG A 239 -9.02 24.49 -37.90
C ARG A 239 -8.94 23.62 -39.15
N ALA A 240 -7.88 23.82 -39.93
CA ALA A 240 -7.68 23.10 -41.18
C ALA A 240 -7.08 21.69 -41.01
N THR A 241 -6.66 21.31 -39.81
CA THR A 241 -5.96 20.05 -39.52
C THR A 241 -6.84 18.80 -39.67
N ALA A 242 -6.24 17.69 -40.09
CA ALA A 242 -6.95 16.43 -40.34
C ALA A 242 -7.62 15.85 -39.08
N SER A 243 -6.98 15.94 -37.91
CA SER A 243 -7.51 15.46 -36.63
C SER A 243 -8.72 16.26 -36.15
N SER A 244 -8.72 17.58 -36.35
CA SER A 244 -9.84 18.45 -35.99
C SER A 244 -11.09 18.22 -36.85
N ARG A 245 -10.94 17.73 -38.09
CA ARG A 245 -12.04 17.44 -39.01
C ARG A 245 -12.67 16.06 -38.78
N THR A 246 -11.90 15.12 -38.23
CA THR A 246 -12.29 13.70 -38.16
C THR A 246 -12.64 13.22 -36.76
N GLN A 247 -12.15 13.89 -35.70
CA GLN A 247 -12.34 13.45 -34.31
C GLN A 247 -12.83 14.60 -33.40
N PRO A 248 -13.61 14.28 -32.34
CA PRO A 248 -13.95 15.27 -31.32
C PRO A 248 -12.69 15.83 -30.63
N SER A 249 -12.67 17.15 -30.35
CA SER A 249 -11.55 17.83 -29.69
C SER A 249 -11.10 17.17 -28.37
N TYR A 250 -12.04 16.62 -27.63
CA TYR A 250 -11.79 15.84 -26.42
C TYR A 250 -10.91 14.60 -26.68
N THR A 251 -11.24 13.85 -27.74
CA THR A 251 -10.53 12.62 -28.10
C THR A 251 -9.10 12.93 -28.51
N VAL A 252 -8.89 13.99 -29.28
CA VAL A 252 -7.56 14.44 -29.70
C VAL A 252 -6.73 14.87 -28.48
N HIS A 253 -7.31 15.65 -27.57
CA HIS A 253 -6.66 16.07 -26.33
C HIS A 253 -6.24 14.89 -25.45
N ARG A 254 -7.09 13.88 -25.32
CA ARG A 254 -6.78 12.65 -24.58
C ARG A 254 -5.58 11.90 -25.18
N HIS A 255 -5.53 11.74 -26.49
CA HIS A 255 -4.40 11.07 -27.14
C HIS A 255 -3.11 11.87 -27.00
N LEU A 256 -3.18 13.20 -27.11
CA LEU A 256 -2.05 14.09 -26.87
C LEU A 256 -1.50 13.91 -25.45
N LEU A 257 -2.39 13.95 -24.45
CA LEU A 257 -2.04 13.72 -23.06
C LEU A 257 -1.36 12.36 -22.86
N GLN A 258 -1.91 11.29 -23.44
CA GLN A 258 -1.32 9.95 -23.34
C GLN A 258 0.11 9.89 -23.88
N GLN A 259 0.40 10.53 -25.02
CA GLN A 259 1.74 10.54 -25.60
C GLN A 259 2.73 11.34 -24.75
N LEU A 260 2.35 12.54 -24.31
CA LEU A 260 3.22 13.40 -23.51
C LEU A 260 3.54 12.77 -22.15
N VAL A 261 2.54 12.21 -21.48
CA VAL A 261 2.74 11.53 -20.18
C VAL A 261 3.63 10.30 -20.36
N ARG A 262 3.40 9.50 -21.41
CA ARG A 262 4.23 8.33 -21.71
C ARG A 262 5.69 8.74 -21.92
N HIS A 263 5.94 9.81 -22.67
CA HIS A 263 7.30 10.31 -22.89
C HIS A 263 7.97 10.76 -21.59
N GLU A 264 7.29 11.56 -20.77
CA GLU A 264 7.85 12.01 -19.49
C GLU A 264 8.11 10.85 -18.52
N LEU A 265 7.23 9.85 -18.48
CA LEU A 265 7.43 8.65 -17.67
C LEU A 265 8.66 7.87 -18.13
N LEU A 266 8.83 7.67 -19.44
CA LEU A 266 10.00 6.98 -19.99
C LEU A 266 11.32 7.74 -19.72
N GLN A 267 11.30 9.07 -19.74
CA GLN A 267 12.48 9.88 -19.39
C GLN A 267 12.82 9.83 -17.90
N ARG A 268 11.81 9.80 -17.03
CA ARG A 268 12.01 9.69 -15.57
C ARG A 268 12.37 8.26 -15.13
N GLN A 269 12.23 7.26 -16.02
CA GLN A 269 12.50 5.85 -15.75
C GLN A 269 14.00 5.49 -15.76
N ALA A 270 14.66 5.87 -14.67
CA ALA A 270 15.75 5.09 -14.08
C ALA A 270 15.50 4.95 -12.56
N GLY A 271 14.50 4.14 -12.19
CA GLY A 271 14.37 3.60 -10.83
C GLY A 271 13.57 4.40 -9.79
N SER A 272 12.91 5.51 -10.15
CA SER A 272 12.11 6.28 -9.19
C SER A 272 10.61 6.09 -9.41
N SER A 273 9.93 5.38 -8.51
CA SER A 273 8.47 5.30 -8.44
C SER A 273 7.83 6.60 -7.91
N ALA A 274 8.46 7.75 -8.16
CA ALA A 274 8.17 9.03 -7.53
C ALA A 274 7.45 10.03 -8.45
N TRP A 275 6.89 9.58 -9.57
CA TRP A 275 6.00 10.44 -10.34
C TRP A 275 4.69 10.61 -9.59
N ASP A 276 4.41 11.84 -9.19
CA ASP A 276 3.25 12.30 -8.40
C ASP A 276 2.05 12.72 -9.28
N GLY A 277 2.21 12.66 -10.60
CA GLY A 277 1.20 13.09 -11.57
C GLY A 277 1.43 14.48 -12.14
N GLU A 278 2.48 15.20 -11.71
CA GLU A 278 2.81 16.52 -12.24
C GLU A 278 3.63 16.42 -13.54
N LEU A 279 3.12 17.08 -14.58
CA LEU A 279 3.75 17.19 -15.88
C LEU A 279 4.76 18.33 -15.90
N GLY A 280 5.81 18.18 -16.72
CA GLY A 280 6.78 19.24 -16.94
C GLY A 280 6.15 20.50 -17.53
N PRO A 281 6.80 21.66 -17.40
CA PRO A 281 6.28 22.94 -17.90
C PRO A 281 6.00 22.90 -19.41
N HIS A 282 6.79 22.16 -20.19
CA HIS A 282 6.59 21.98 -21.62
C HIS A 282 5.29 21.24 -21.95
N ALA A 283 5.06 20.06 -21.35
CA ALA A 283 3.84 19.29 -21.58
C ALA A 283 2.59 20.03 -21.08
N SER A 284 2.68 20.63 -19.89
CA SER A 284 1.59 21.42 -19.30
C SER A 284 1.20 22.59 -20.23
N THR A 285 2.18 23.29 -20.80
CA THR A 285 1.93 24.41 -21.74
C THR A 285 1.23 23.93 -23.02
N VAL A 286 1.69 22.84 -23.63
CA VAL A 286 1.08 22.31 -24.86
C VAL A 286 -0.37 21.87 -24.61
N LEU A 287 -0.63 21.18 -23.49
CA LEU A 287 -1.97 20.74 -23.11
C LEU A 287 -2.89 21.91 -22.78
N TYR A 288 -2.38 22.91 -22.07
CA TYR A 288 -3.11 24.14 -21.76
C TYR A 288 -3.52 24.90 -23.03
N LEU A 289 -2.59 25.09 -23.98
CA LEU A 289 -2.88 25.73 -25.26
C LEU A 289 -3.94 24.94 -26.04
N HIS A 290 -3.81 23.63 -26.14
CA HIS A 290 -4.80 22.81 -26.83
C HIS A 290 -6.19 22.89 -26.14
N ALA A 291 -6.24 22.85 -24.81
CA ALA A 291 -7.49 22.87 -24.07
C ALA A 291 -8.22 24.22 -24.16
N THR A 292 -7.49 25.32 -23.99
CA THR A 292 -8.04 26.69 -24.07
C THR A 292 -8.49 27.01 -25.49
N GLN A 293 -7.64 26.78 -26.49
CA GLN A 293 -7.98 27.07 -27.88
C GLN A 293 -9.16 26.23 -28.41
N LYS A 294 -9.38 25.02 -27.90
CA LYS A 294 -10.53 24.18 -28.27
C LYS A 294 -11.75 24.35 -27.36
N ASP A 295 -11.67 25.23 -26.37
CA ASP A 295 -12.72 25.48 -25.38
C ASP A 295 -13.18 24.19 -24.66
N LEU A 296 -12.20 23.39 -24.20
CA LEU A 296 -12.47 22.18 -23.42
C LEU A 296 -12.80 22.55 -21.97
N SER A 297 -13.96 22.10 -21.49
CA SER A 297 -14.33 22.31 -20.08
C SER A 297 -13.33 21.64 -19.14
N HIS A 298 -13.21 22.18 -17.93
CA HIS A 298 -12.35 21.61 -16.89
C HIS A 298 -12.67 20.13 -16.64
N PHE A 299 -13.95 19.77 -16.60
CA PHE A 299 -14.38 18.38 -16.42
C PHE A 299 -13.90 17.47 -17.55
N HIS A 300 -13.96 17.94 -18.82
CA HIS A 300 -13.43 17.17 -19.95
C HIS A 300 -11.91 16.98 -19.86
N GLN A 301 -11.18 17.96 -19.32
CA GLN A 301 -9.73 17.82 -19.09
C GLN A 301 -9.43 16.78 -18.00
N VAL A 302 -10.14 16.84 -16.87
CA VAL A 302 -10.03 15.85 -15.77
C VAL A 302 -10.42 14.45 -16.25
N MET A 303 -11.50 14.32 -17.03
CA MET A 303 -11.92 13.04 -17.60
C MET A 303 -10.88 12.49 -18.59
N ALA A 304 -10.26 13.34 -19.42
CA ALA A 304 -9.16 12.93 -20.29
C ALA A 304 -7.93 12.47 -19.49
N GLN A 305 -7.60 13.19 -18.39
CA GLN A 305 -6.54 12.81 -17.45
C GLN A 305 -6.81 11.46 -16.80
N TRP A 306 -8.02 11.22 -16.31
CA TRP A 306 -8.41 9.91 -15.79
C TRP A 306 -8.22 8.80 -16.82
N LEU A 307 -8.81 8.93 -18.02
CA LEU A 307 -8.74 7.90 -19.06
C LEU A 307 -7.31 7.65 -19.57
N ALA A 308 -6.45 8.68 -19.55
CA ALA A 308 -5.04 8.55 -19.90
C ALA A 308 -4.27 7.84 -18.78
N TYR A 309 -4.39 8.31 -17.55
CA TYR A 309 -3.60 7.83 -16.42
C TYR A 309 -4.03 6.42 -16.02
N SER A 310 -5.32 6.10 -16.04
CA SER A 310 -5.83 4.76 -15.73
C SER A 310 -5.30 3.71 -16.69
N LYS A 311 -5.24 4.04 -17.99
CA LYS A 311 -4.69 3.16 -19.03
C LYS A 311 -3.18 3.04 -18.94
N LEU A 312 -2.48 4.16 -18.72
CA LEU A 312 -1.02 4.16 -18.59
C LEU A 312 -0.59 3.39 -17.35
N TYR A 313 -1.30 3.51 -16.23
CA TYR A 313 -1.03 2.77 -14.99
C TYR A 313 -1.06 1.25 -15.18
N GLN A 314 -1.89 0.74 -16.11
CA GLN A 314 -1.94 -0.70 -16.43
C GLN A 314 -0.71 -1.17 -17.21
N SER A 315 -0.02 -0.25 -17.91
CA SER A 315 1.13 -0.54 -18.76
C SER A 315 2.48 -0.11 -18.15
N LEU A 316 2.46 0.88 -17.25
CA LEU A 316 3.62 1.54 -16.65
C LEU A 316 3.36 1.64 -15.14
N GLU A 317 4.29 1.16 -14.33
CA GLU A 317 4.17 1.25 -12.87
C GLU A 317 4.58 2.65 -12.36
N PHE A 318 3.62 3.43 -11.85
CA PHE A 318 3.84 4.68 -11.13
C PHE A 318 2.92 4.78 -9.90
N ASP A 319 3.02 5.85 -9.10
CA ASP A 319 2.23 5.96 -7.87
C ASP A 319 0.73 6.11 -8.17
N SER A 320 -0.10 5.31 -7.48
CA SER A 320 -1.55 5.31 -7.67
C SER A 320 -2.22 6.53 -7.03
N THR A 321 -1.51 7.31 -6.20
CA THR A 321 -2.02 8.55 -5.60
C THR A 321 -2.48 9.57 -6.65
N CYS A 322 -1.83 9.63 -7.82
CA CYS A 322 -2.21 10.57 -8.88
C CYS A 322 -3.63 10.28 -9.43
N LEU A 323 -4.10 9.03 -9.36
CA LEU A 323 -5.44 8.63 -9.78
C LEU A 323 -6.52 9.11 -8.81
N LEU A 324 -6.16 9.28 -7.53
CA LEU A 324 -7.10 9.68 -6.49
C LEU A 324 -7.60 11.12 -6.69
N HIS A 325 -6.72 12.04 -7.08
CA HIS A 325 -7.10 13.42 -7.39
C HIS A 325 -8.14 13.45 -8.52
N GLN A 326 -7.90 12.70 -9.59
CA GLN A 326 -8.77 12.64 -10.76
C GLN A 326 -10.16 12.10 -10.42
N ILE A 327 -10.23 10.98 -9.70
CA ILE A 327 -11.49 10.40 -9.18
C ILE A 327 -12.26 11.42 -8.34
N THR A 328 -11.58 12.11 -7.43
CA THR A 328 -12.23 13.06 -6.51
C THR A 328 -12.81 14.26 -7.28
N SER A 329 -12.05 14.78 -8.27
CA SER A 329 -12.49 15.88 -9.13
C SER A 329 -13.69 15.49 -10.01
N ILE A 330 -13.71 14.26 -10.55
CA ILE A 330 -14.85 13.73 -11.31
C ILE A 330 -16.10 13.66 -10.43
N GLU A 331 -15.99 13.15 -9.20
CA GLU A 331 -17.14 13.04 -8.28
C GLU A 331 -17.73 14.41 -7.92
N TYR A 332 -16.89 15.42 -7.67
CA TYR A 332 -17.34 16.76 -7.32
C TYR A 332 -18.15 17.41 -8.45
N GLN A 333 -17.72 17.22 -9.70
CA GLN A 333 -18.32 17.86 -10.88
C GLN A 333 -19.41 17.00 -11.55
N TRP A 334 -19.63 15.77 -11.09
CA TRP A 334 -20.54 14.79 -11.71
C TRP A 334 -21.99 15.27 -11.86
N LEU A 335 -22.50 16.06 -10.89
CA LEU A 335 -23.88 16.57 -10.91
C LEU A 335 -24.09 17.74 -11.87
N GLN A 336 -23.02 18.39 -12.33
CA GLN A 336 -23.08 19.66 -13.07
C GLN A 336 -23.01 19.46 -14.59
N GLU A 337 -22.45 18.36 -15.10
CA GLU A 337 -22.25 18.15 -16.55
C GLU A 337 -23.03 16.94 -17.12
N ARG A 338 -23.75 17.15 -18.24
CA ARG A 338 -24.41 16.09 -19.01
C ARG A 338 -23.46 15.52 -20.06
N LEU A 339 -22.81 14.40 -19.74
CA LEU A 339 -21.96 13.65 -20.68
C LEU A 339 -22.76 12.97 -21.80
N ARG A 340 -22.15 12.88 -22.99
CA ARG A 340 -22.68 12.06 -24.11
C ARG A 340 -22.64 10.57 -23.77
N PRO A 341 -23.52 9.73 -24.33
CA PRO A 341 -23.54 8.28 -24.07
C PRO A 341 -22.21 7.59 -24.36
N GLU A 342 -21.52 7.98 -25.43
CA GLU A 342 -20.19 7.45 -25.79
C GLU A 342 -19.15 7.73 -24.70
N GLN A 343 -19.12 8.95 -24.16
CA GLN A 343 -18.19 9.35 -23.09
C GLN A 343 -18.50 8.61 -21.78
N LYS A 344 -19.79 8.35 -21.51
CA LYS A 344 -20.22 7.53 -20.36
C LYS A 344 -19.74 6.09 -20.51
N ALA A 345 -19.83 5.52 -21.72
CA ALA A 345 -19.35 4.17 -22.00
C ALA A 345 -17.82 4.07 -21.87
N GLU A 346 -17.06 5.02 -22.41
CA GLU A 346 -15.59 5.07 -22.26
C GLU A 346 -15.16 5.16 -20.78
N LEU A 347 -15.87 5.97 -19.99
CA LEU A 347 -15.59 6.11 -18.57
C LEU A 347 -15.92 4.83 -17.80
N ALA A 348 -17.04 4.19 -18.10
CA ALA A 348 -17.43 2.90 -17.53
C ALA A 348 -16.40 1.80 -17.85
N GLU A 349 -15.98 1.70 -19.11
CA GLU A 349 -14.95 0.75 -19.55
C GLU A 349 -13.64 0.98 -18.81
N SER A 350 -13.20 2.24 -18.67
CA SER A 350 -11.99 2.57 -17.91
C SER A 350 -12.09 2.20 -16.43
N PHE A 351 -13.25 2.42 -15.80
CA PHE A 351 -13.46 2.04 -14.39
C PHE A 351 -13.40 0.52 -14.22
N GLN A 352 -14.08 -0.23 -15.09
CA GLN A 352 -14.09 -1.69 -15.04
C GLN A 352 -12.70 -2.26 -15.34
N SER A 353 -12.02 -1.75 -16.37
CA SER A 353 -10.67 -2.16 -16.75
C SER A 353 -9.68 -1.96 -15.60
N LEU A 354 -9.69 -0.79 -14.94
CA LEU A 354 -8.83 -0.53 -13.79
C LEU A 354 -9.22 -1.41 -12.58
N LEU A 355 -10.50 -1.65 -12.35
CA LEU A 355 -10.96 -2.54 -11.28
C LEU A 355 -10.45 -3.97 -11.49
N THR A 356 -10.63 -4.53 -12.69
CA THR A 356 -10.14 -5.87 -13.05
C THR A 356 -8.62 -5.94 -12.92
N TYR A 357 -7.90 -4.93 -13.42
CA TYR A 357 -6.45 -4.86 -13.29
C TYR A 357 -6.01 -4.78 -11.82
N GLY A 358 -6.58 -3.87 -11.03
CA GLY A 358 -6.26 -3.71 -9.61
C GLY A 358 -6.52 -4.97 -8.79
N VAL A 359 -7.61 -5.69 -9.07
CA VAL A 359 -7.91 -6.99 -8.45
C VAL A 359 -6.91 -8.06 -8.90
N SER A 360 -6.46 -8.04 -10.16
CA SER A 360 -5.39 -8.93 -10.61
C SER A 360 -4.05 -8.67 -9.91
N LEU A 361 -3.75 -7.41 -9.58
CA LEU A 361 -2.58 -7.04 -8.78
C LEU A 361 -2.71 -7.53 -7.33
N ILE A 362 -3.90 -7.37 -6.73
CA ILE A 362 -4.21 -7.86 -5.38
C ILE A 362 -4.09 -9.39 -5.33
N ARG A 363 -4.56 -10.12 -6.34
CA ARG A 363 -4.38 -11.59 -6.44
C ARG A 363 -2.91 -11.99 -6.31
N ARG A 364 -1.99 -11.21 -6.89
CA ARG A 364 -0.55 -11.47 -6.91
C ARG A 364 0.24 -10.55 -5.96
N TYR A 365 -0.38 -10.03 -4.91
CA TYR A 365 0.22 -8.99 -4.06
C TYR A 365 1.57 -9.41 -3.44
N ARG A 366 1.73 -10.70 -3.10
CA ARG A 366 2.97 -11.25 -2.52
C ARG A 366 4.18 -11.11 -3.46
N ILE A 367 3.94 -11.11 -4.77
CA ILE A 367 4.99 -11.06 -5.80
C ILE A 367 5.20 -9.61 -6.27
N ILE A 368 4.11 -8.87 -6.46
CA ILE A 368 4.13 -7.51 -7.02
C ILE A 368 4.52 -6.48 -5.96
N PHE A 369 4.11 -6.71 -4.71
CA PHE A 369 4.42 -5.84 -3.58
C PHE A 369 5.23 -6.59 -2.51
N PRO A 370 6.47 -7.02 -2.83
CA PRO A 370 7.30 -7.72 -1.85
C PRO A 370 7.72 -6.75 -0.73
N LEU A 371 7.74 -7.24 0.52
CA LEU A 371 8.15 -6.46 1.68
C LEU A 371 9.65 -6.13 1.70
N SER A 372 10.44 -6.77 0.84
CA SER A 372 11.87 -6.46 0.65
C SER A 372 12.11 -5.12 -0.04
N VAL A 373 11.12 -4.60 -0.77
CA VAL A 373 11.23 -3.33 -1.50
C VAL A 373 10.66 -2.19 -0.65
N PRO A 374 11.40 -1.08 -0.47
CA PRO A 374 10.91 0.07 0.29
C PRO A 374 9.66 0.67 -0.38
N ARG A 375 8.73 1.21 0.42
CA ARG A 375 7.43 1.78 -0.02
C ARG A 375 6.46 0.81 -0.72
N SER A 376 6.81 -0.47 -0.83
CA SER A 376 5.95 -1.49 -1.43
C SER A 376 4.59 -1.64 -0.73
N ALA A 377 4.59 -1.60 0.60
CA ALA A 377 3.36 -1.62 1.40
C ALA A 377 2.50 -0.35 1.20
N GLU A 378 3.14 0.82 1.07
CA GLU A 378 2.47 2.09 0.80
C GLU A 378 1.82 2.08 -0.59
N ARG A 379 2.51 1.53 -1.60
CA ARG A 379 1.97 1.35 -2.96
C ARG A 379 0.69 0.50 -2.96
N LEU A 380 0.70 -0.63 -2.25
CA LEU A 380 -0.51 -1.45 -2.11
C LEU A 380 -1.62 -0.65 -1.40
N GLN A 381 -1.31 0.02 -0.29
CA GLN A 381 -2.29 0.82 0.45
C GLN A 381 -2.93 1.91 -0.42
N SER A 382 -2.14 2.62 -1.22
CA SER A 382 -2.64 3.63 -2.16
C SER A 382 -3.55 3.00 -3.22
N LEU A 383 -3.16 1.84 -3.78
CA LEU A 383 -4.00 1.11 -4.74
C LEU A 383 -5.34 0.70 -4.12
N LEU A 384 -5.32 0.13 -2.91
CA LEU A 384 -6.55 -0.26 -2.21
C LEU A 384 -7.46 0.96 -1.96
N ARG A 385 -6.87 2.10 -1.60
CA ARG A 385 -7.60 3.36 -1.40
C ARG A 385 -8.25 3.84 -2.69
N VAL A 386 -7.53 3.83 -3.81
CA VAL A 386 -8.07 4.22 -5.12
C VAL A 386 -9.26 3.35 -5.50
N LEU A 387 -9.15 2.01 -5.39
CA LEU A 387 -10.23 1.09 -5.71
C LEU A 387 -11.47 1.32 -4.85
N VAL A 388 -11.30 1.50 -3.53
CA VAL A 388 -12.41 1.78 -2.62
C VAL A 388 -13.09 3.11 -2.91
N GLN A 389 -12.31 4.17 -3.17
CA GLN A 389 -12.88 5.48 -3.48
C GLN A 389 -13.62 5.46 -4.82
N MET A 390 -13.03 4.83 -5.84
CA MET A 390 -13.65 4.65 -7.15
C MET A 390 -15.01 3.95 -7.03
N CYS A 391 -15.11 2.81 -6.34
CA CYS A 391 -16.37 2.09 -6.19
C CYS A 391 -17.42 2.81 -5.31
N LYS A 392 -17.00 3.80 -4.50
CA LYS A 392 -17.91 4.62 -3.67
C LYS A 392 -18.51 5.80 -4.43
N MET A 393 -17.91 6.22 -5.54
CA MET A 393 -18.37 7.34 -6.36
C MET A 393 -19.79 7.12 -6.89
N LYS A 394 -20.57 8.20 -6.99
CA LYS A 394 -21.86 8.17 -7.69
C LYS A 394 -21.66 7.83 -9.16
N ALA A 395 -20.62 8.39 -9.79
CA ALA A 395 -20.30 8.11 -11.19
C ALA A 395 -20.11 6.61 -11.46
N PHE A 396 -19.38 5.91 -10.58
CA PHE A 396 -19.16 4.47 -10.71
C PHE A 396 -20.46 3.69 -10.50
N ARG A 397 -21.26 4.04 -9.49
CA ARG A 397 -22.53 3.35 -9.20
C ARG A 397 -23.57 3.51 -10.32
N GLU A 398 -23.60 4.68 -10.97
CA GLU A 398 -24.50 4.94 -12.10
C GLU A 398 -24.04 4.24 -13.38
N LEU A 399 -22.73 4.20 -13.65
CA LEU A 399 -22.18 3.66 -14.89
C LEU A 399 -21.87 2.16 -14.85
N CYS A 400 -21.55 1.61 -13.68
CA CYS A 400 -21.09 0.23 -13.48
C CYS A 400 -22.05 -0.54 -12.55
N THR A 401 -23.34 -0.56 -12.88
CA THR A 401 -24.39 -1.20 -12.06
C THR A 401 -24.26 -2.72 -11.91
N LEU A 402 -23.52 -3.38 -12.81
CA LEU A 402 -23.36 -4.84 -12.84
C LEU A 402 -22.12 -5.35 -12.09
N SER A 403 -21.28 -4.47 -11.52
CA SER A 403 -20.07 -4.93 -10.82
C SER A 403 -20.42 -5.57 -9.47
N PRO A 404 -19.88 -6.76 -9.14
CA PRO A 404 -20.04 -7.37 -7.83
C PRO A 404 -19.45 -6.49 -6.72
N ASP A 405 -19.84 -6.76 -5.46
CA ASP A 405 -19.32 -6.00 -4.33
C ASP A 405 -17.79 -6.15 -4.23
N LEU A 406 -17.12 -5.01 -4.04
CA LEU A 406 -15.65 -4.93 -4.08
C LEU A 406 -14.97 -5.86 -3.05
N PRO A 407 -15.42 -5.94 -1.79
CA PRO A 407 -14.87 -6.88 -0.81
C PRO A 407 -14.99 -8.34 -1.23
N GLU A 408 -16.07 -8.72 -1.91
CA GLU A 408 -16.32 -10.10 -2.35
C GLU A 408 -15.39 -10.49 -3.50
N MET A 409 -15.21 -9.57 -4.46
CA MET A 409 -14.24 -9.71 -5.55
C MET A 409 -12.80 -9.81 -5.03
N VAL A 410 -12.43 -8.95 -4.07
CA VAL A 410 -11.11 -8.97 -3.42
C VAL A 410 -10.92 -10.27 -2.63
N SER A 411 -11.93 -10.72 -1.87
CA SER A 411 -11.88 -11.98 -1.12
C SER A 411 -11.62 -13.18 -2.05
N THR A 412 -12.36 -13.26 -3.16
CA THR A 412 -12.20 -14.32 -4.17
C THR A 412 -10.81 -14.28 -4.82
N ALA A 413 -10.33 -13.09 -5.16
CA ALA A 413 -8.99 -12.90 -5.72
C ALA A 413 -7.88 -13.29 -4.72
N LEU A 414 -8.04 -12.98 -3.44
CA LEU A 414 -7.10 -13.36 -2.39
C LEU A 414 -7.06 -14.87 -2.14
N LYS A 415 -8.22 -15.55 -2.18
CA LYS A 415 -8.30 -17.01 -2.13
C LYS A 415 -7.55 -17.64 -3.30
N SER A 416 -7.93 -17.27 -4.53
CA SER A 416 -7.31 -17.79 -5.74
C SER A 416 -5.80 -17.49 -5.80
N GLY A 417 -5.39 -16.28 -5.43
CA GLY A 417 -3.99 -15.88 -5.39
C GLY A 417 -3.16 -16.63 -4.33
N THR A 418 -3.78 -17.02 -3.22
CA THR A 418 -3.11 -17.84 -2.19
C THR A 418 -2.89 -19.27 -2.67
N VAL A 419 -3.88 -19.87 -3.33
CA VAL A 419 -3.76 -21.20 -3.96
C VAL A 419 -2.67 -21.20 -5.03
N GLU A 420 -2.66 -20.21 -5.93
CA GLU A 420 -1.62 -20.08 -6.96
C GLU A 420 -0.22 -19.91 -6.38
N TRP A 421 -0.08 -19.08 -5.34
CA TRP A 421 1.20 -18.88 -4.66
C TRP A 421 1.71 -20.19 -4.04
N PHE A 422 0.85 -20.98 -3.41
CA PHE A 422 1.21 -22.29 -2.86
C PHE A 422 1.71 -23.24 -3.94
N HIS A 423 0.98 -23.38 -5.06
CA HIS A 423 1.40 -24.24 -6.16
C HIS A 423 2.72 -23.77 -6.80
N MET A 424 2.90 -22.45 -6.97
CA MET A 424 4.14 -21.87 -7.46
C MET A 424 5.32 -22.22 -6.53
N LYS A 425 5.16 -22.06 -5.22
CA LYS A 425 6.19 -22.42 -4.22
C LYS A 425 6.47 -23.93 -4.19
N LYS A 426 5.42 -24.77 -4.25
CA LYS A 426 5.53 -26.24 -4.38
C LYS A 426 6.34 -26.64 -5.61
N GLN A 427 6.14 -25.97 -6.75
CA GLN A 427 6.90 -26.22 -7.98
C GLN A 427 8.36 -25.77 -7.87
N HIS A 428 8.63 -24.58 -7.31
CA HIS A 428 9.99 -24.07 -7.14
C HIS A 428 10.84 -24.90 -6.17
N LEU A 429 10.22 -25.49 -5.14
CA LEU A 429 10.91 -26.29 -4.12
C LEU A 429 10.98 -27.78 -4.47
N LYS A 430 10.50 -28.18 -5.65
CA LYS A 430 10.53 -29.57 -6.09
C LYS A 430 11.98 -30.07 -6.21
N PRO A 431 12.36 -31.16 -5.54
CA PRO A 431 13.74 -31.65 -5.57
C PRO A 431 14.10 -32.19 -6.96
N MET A 432 15.36 -32.01 -7.35
CA MET A 432 15.89 -32.53 -8.62
C MET A 432 16.02 -34.06 -8.59
N VAL A 433 16.30 -34.64 -7.41
CA VAL A 433 16.31 -36.08 -7.19
C VAL A 433 15.04 -36.46 -6.43
N LYS A 434 14.24 -37.37 -6.98
CA LYS A 434 13.03 -37.89 -6.32
C LYS A 434 13.38 -38.95 -5.28
N SER A 435 14.23 -38.59 -4.32
CA SER A 435 14.47 -39.44 -3.16
C SER A 435 13.47 -39.09 -2.06
N MET A 436 13.08 -40.09 -1.29
CA MET A 436 12.16 -39.95 -0.15
C MET A 436 12.66 -38.89 0.86
N GLU A 437 13.97 -38.84 1.10
CA GLU A 437 14.59 -37.90 2.04
C GLU A 437 14.59 -36.46 1.49
N GLU A 438 14.87 -36.28 0.19
CA GLU A 438 14.81 -34.96 -0.43
C GLU A 438 13.38 -34.44 -0.56
N ASN A 439 12.40 -35.32 -0.82
CA ASN A 439 10.98 -34.97 -0.81
C ASN A 439 10.55 -34.50 0.60
N GLY A 440 10.95 -35.21 1.66
CA GLY A 440 10.69 -34.79 3.05
C GLY A 440 11.32 -33.45 3.41
N LYS A 441 12.57 -33.21 2.99
CA LYS A 441 13.25 -31.92 3.17
C LYS A 441 12.58 -30.79 2.37
N ALA A 442 12.14 -31.04 1.15
CA ALA A 442 11.42 -30.09 0.31
C ALA A 442 10.07 -29.70 0.94
N LEU A 443 9.32 -30.68 1.43
CA LEU A 443 8.06 -30.46 2.15
C LEU A 443 8.27 -29.64 3.42
N SER A 444 9.31 -29.95 4.20
CA SER A 444 9.67 -29.18 5.39
C SER A 444 10.01 -27.73 5.06
N ARG A 445 10.78 -27.48 3.98
CA ARG A 445 11.08 -26.12 3.50
C ARG A 445 9.82 -25.38 3.04
N LEU A 446 8.91 -26.06 2.34
CA LEU A 446 7.63 -25.48 1.91
C LEU A 446 6.79 -25.05 3.13
N LEU A 447 6.71 -25.87 4.17
CA LEU A 447 6.00 -25.50 5.40
C LEU A 447 6.62 -24.28 6.09
N VAL A 448 7.94 -24.19 6.16
CA VAL A 448 8.62 -23.02 6.75
C VAL A 448 8.29 -21.75 5.96
N GLU A 449 8.26 -21.81 4.62
CA GLU A 449 7.83 -20.68 3.78
C GLU A 449 6.36 -20.31 4.00
N VAL A 450 5.46 -21.30 4.14
CA VAL A 450 4.03 -21.09 4.43
C VAL A 450 3.85 -20.42 5.79
N ILE A 451 4.52 -20.91 6.83
CA ILE A 451 4.48 -20.32 8.18
C ILE A 451 5.03 -18.90 8.14
N GLY A 452 6.15 -18.67 7.45
CA GLY A 452 6.73 -17.34 7.27
C GLY A 452 5.77 -16.36 6.58
N ASP A 453 5.11 -16.79 5.50
CA ASP A 453 4.10 -15.98 4.80
C ASP A 453 2.92 -15.64 5.71
N LEU A 454 2.39 -16.62 6.44
CA LEU A 454 1.27 -16.41 7.37
C LEU A 454 1.64 -15.47 8.53
N GLN A 455 2.85 -15.56 9.06
CA GLN A 455 3.35 -14.63 10.09
C GLN A 455 3.46 -13.19 9.56
N GLN A 456 3.97 -13.01 8.34
CA GLN A 456 4.03 -11.69 7.70
C GLN A 456 2.62 -11.16 7.39
N CYS A 457 1.74 -12.03 6.90
CA CYS A 457 0.35 -11.75 6.63
C CYS A 457 -0.34 -11.21 7.89
N GLN A 458 -0.21 -11.90 9.01
CA GLN A 458 -0.78 -11.50 10.29
C GLN A 458 -0.26 -10.15 10.78
N LYS A 459 1.06 -9.93 10.74
CA LYS A 459 1.71 -8.75 11.34
C LYS A 459 1.54 -7.47 10.55
N ILE A 460 1.63 -7.57 9.22
CA ILE A 460 1.73 -6.42 8.31
C ILE A 460 0.48 -6.33 7.43
N TRP A 461 0.24 -7.34 6.59
CA TRP A 461 -0.77 -7.25 5.54
C TRP A 461 -2.20 -7.18 6.09
N ASN A 462 -2.51 -7.95 7.14
CA ASN A 462 -3.86 -8.04 7.69
C ASN A 462 -4.41 -6.67 8.12
N LYS A 463 -3.56 -5.78 8.62
CA LYS A 463 -3.96 -4.41 9.03
C LYS A 463 -4.49 -3.59 7.85
N PHE A 464 -3.87 -3.68 6.67
CA PHE A 464 -4.29 -2.92 5.50
C PHE A 464 -5.66 -3.39 4.99
N PHE A 465 -5.89 -4.70 4.92
CA PHE A 465 -7.14 -5.27 4.44
C PHE A 465 -8.30 -5.12 5.43
N ILE A 466 -8.04 -5.24 6.75
CA ILE A 466 -9.05 -4.95 7.78
C ILE A 466 -9.45 -3.47 7.75
N ASN A 467 -8.48 -2.55 7.66
CA ASN A 467 -8.77 -1.12 7.66
C ASN A 467 -9.54 -0.68 6.40
N THR A 468 -9.24 -1.28 5.25
CA THR A 468 -9.77 -0.84 3.96
C THR A 468 -11.07 -1.55 3.55
N PHE A 469 -11.14 -2.88 3.74
CA PHE A 469 -12.26 -3.71 3.30
C PHE A 469 -13.00 -4.43 4.44
N LYS A 470 -12.54 -4.32 5.69
CA LYS A 470 -13.02 -5.14 6.82
C LYS A 470 -12.85 -6.65 6.58
N LEU A 471 -11.88 -7.01 5.74
CA LEU A 471 -11.56 -8.40 5.43
C LEU A 471 -10.38 -8.88 6.28
N ASN A 472 -10.50 -10.06 6.88
CA ASN A 472 -9.40 -10.72 7.58
C ASN A 472 -8.60 -11.56 6.57
N LEU A 473 -7.55 -10.96 6.01
CA LEU A 473 -6.66 -11.61 5.05
C LEU A 473 -6.01 -12.85 5.66
N PHE A 474 -5.63 -12.78 6.95
CA PHE A 474 -4.99 -13.90 7.63
C PHE A 474 -5.92 -15.13 7.65
N SER A 475 -7.19 -14.95 8.03
CA SER A 475 -8.16 -16.06 8.03
C SER A 475 -8.38 -16.65 6.65
N ILE A 476 -8.47 -15.80 5.60
CA ILE A 476 -8.61 -16.27 4.22
C ILE A 476 -7.39 -17.09 3.81
N ALA A 477 -6.18 -16.55 4.01
CA ALA A 477 -4.96 -17.24 3.61
C ALA A 477 -4.72 -18.53 4.40
N TYR A 478 -4.96 -18.50 5.72
CA TYR A 478 -4.78 -19.65 6.59
C TYR A 478 -5.68 -20.81 6.17
N LEU A 479 -6.99 -20.59 5.98
CA LEU A 479 -7.94 -21.65 5.64
C LEU A 479 -7.61 -22.35 4.31
N GLU A 480 -7.17 -21.60 3.31
CA GLU A 480 -6.77 -22.17 2.02
C GLU A 480 -5.44 -22.94 2.14
N LEU A 481 -4.43 -22.35 2.80
CA LEU A 481 -3.10 -22.96 2.94
C LEU A 481 -3.12 -24.21 3.81
N GLU A 482 -3.91 -24.19 4.87
CA GLU A 482 -4.06 -25.31 5.80
C GLU A 482 -4.63 -26.55 5.11
N SER A 483 -5.66 -26.39 4.27
CA SER A 483 -6.22 -27.47 3.48
C SER A 483 -5.24 -28.00 2.43
N LEU A 484 -4.56 -27.11 1.70
CA LEU A 484 -3.60 -27.50 0.66
C LEU A 484 -2.36 -28.20 1.24
N VAL A 485 -1.91 -27.76 2.41
CA VAL A 485 -0.83 -28.42 3.16
C VAL A 485 -1.27 -29.81 3.61
N ALA A 486 -2.48 -29.95 4.16
CA ALA A 486 -3.00 -31.24 4.61
C ALA A 486 -3.04 -32.26 3.47
N GLU A 487 -3.60 -31.88 2.31
CA GLU A 487 -3.65 -32.71 1.10
C GLU A 487 -2.24 -33.12 0.67
N HIS A 488 -1.32 -32.15 0.54
CA HIS A 488 0.02 -32.43 0.06
C HIS A 488 0.85 -33.33 1.01
N VAL A 489 0.71 -33.15 2.33
CA VAL A 489 1.39 -33.98 3.32
C VAL A 489 0.86 -35.41 3.27
N GLN A 490 -0.46 -35.60 3.17
CA GLN A 490 -1.05 -36.92 3.07
C GLN A 490 -0.60 -37.67 1.81
N GLU A 491 -0.57 -37.01 0.66
CA GLU A 491 -0.03 -37.57 -0.59
C GLU A 491 1.40 -38.10 -0.39
N GLN A 492 2.26 -37.32 0.25
CA GLN A 492 3.66 -37.69 0.45
C GLN A 492 3.86 -38.77 1.52
N LEU A 493 3.01 -38.83 2.55
CA LEU A 493 3.09 -39.85 3.59
C LEU A 493 2.60 -41.22 3.13
N GLN A 494 1.63 -41.29 2.20
CA GLN A 494 1.21 -42.56 1.61
C GLN A 494 2.33 -43.24 0.80
N GLU A 495 3.25 -42.47 0.22
CA GLU A 495 4.42 -43.00 -0.49
C GLU A 495 5.51 -43.54 0.46
N VAL A 496 5.44 -43.22 1.75
CA VAL A 496 6.49 -43.47 2.76
C VAL A 496 6.39 -44.84 3.45
N ASP A 497 5.23 -45.50 3.38
CA ASP A 497 4.87 -46.68 4.18
C ASP A 497 5.70 -47.96 3.91
N SER A 498 6.59 -47.97 2.90
CA SER A 498 7.27 -49.20 2.45
C SER A 498 8.70 -49.42 2.94
N SER A 499 9.41 -48.41 3.50
CA SER A 499 10.69 -48.65 4.19
C SER A 499 11.12 -47.47 5.07
N MET A 500 11.00 -47.61 6.39
CA MET A 500 11.38 -46.56 7.34
C MET A 500 12.86 -46.65 7.71
N SER A 501 13.68 -45.71 7.20
CA SER A 501 15.09 -45.58 7.53
C SER A 501 15.35 -44.55 8.66
N LYS A 502 16.51 -44.60 9.34
CA LYS A 502 16.86 -43.67 10.45
C LYS A 502 16.87 -42.17 10.05
N PRO A 503 17.36 -41.76 8.87
CA PRO A 503 17.24 -40.38 8.37
C PRO A 503 15.79 -39.93 8.15
N THR A 504 14.92 -40.85 7.70
CA THR A 504 13.50 -40.59 7.47
C THR A 504 12.79 -40.17 8.76
N ALA A 505 13.12 -40.78 9.90
CA ALA A 505 12.50 -40.48 11.19
C ALA A 505 12.78 -39.04 11.69
N GLU A 506 13.98 -38.48 11.46
CA GLU A 506 14.29 -37.08 11.82
C GLU A 506 13.51 -36.09 10.97
N SER A 507 13.46 -36.35 9.65
CA SER A 507 12.71 -35.50 8.73
C SER A 507 11.22 -35.49 9.07
N LEU A 508 10.66 -36.63 9.47
CA LEU A 508 9.26 -36.73 9.90
C LEU A 508 9.00 -36.03 11.23
N PHE A 509 9.93 -36.08 12.19
CA PHE A 509 9.80 -35.34 13.45
C PHE A 509 9.79 -33.84 13.18
N GLN A 510 10.70 -33.33 12.35
CA GLN A 510 10.71 -31.92 11.97
C GLN A 510 9.44 -31.51 11.21
N LEU A 511 8.92 -32.38 10.35
CA LEU A 511 7.66 -32.18 9.64
C LEU A 511 6.49 -32.04 10.62
N TYR A 512 6.41 -32.93 11.62
CA TYR A 512 5.42 -32.86 12.69
C TYR A 512 5.48 -31.53 13.45
N MET A 513 6.69 -31.11 13.86
CA MET A 513 6.87 -29.83 14.57
C MET A 513 6.42 -28.62 13.74
N ASN A 514 6.72 -28.61 12.44
CA ASN A 514 6.29 -27.53 11.55
C ASN A 514 4.76 -27.51 11.37
N LEU A 515 4.12 -28.68 11.25
CA LEU A 515 2.65 -28.79 11.15
C LEU A 515 1.95 -28.36 12.44
N GLN A 516 2.52 -28.71 13.59
CA GLN A 516 2.03 -28.26 14.89
C GLN A 516 2.10 -26.74 15.02
N GLU A 517 3.21 -26.12 14.58
CA GLU A 517 3.34 -24.66 14.57
C GLU A 517 2.32 -24.01 13.62
N LEU A 518 2.14 -24.55 12.42
CA LEU A 518 1.10 -24.10 11.50
C LEU A 518 -0.30 -24.21 12.14
N TYR A 519 -0.61 -25.34 12.76
CA TYR A 519 -1.91 -25.57 13.39
C TYR A 519 -2.16 -24.65 14.60
N ARG A 520 -1.13 -24.27 15.38
CA ARG A 520 -1.25 -23.27 16.46
C ARG A 520 -1.69 -21.90 15.96
N MET A 521 -1.38 -21.56 14.70
CA MET A 521 -1.81 -20.29 14.13
C MET A 521 -3.34 -20.17 13.96
N LYS A 522 -4.10 -21.26 14.14
CA LYS A 522 -5.57 -21.24 14.16
C LYS A 522 -6.14 -20.30 15.23
N ASP A 523 -5.40 -20.05 16.31
CA ASP A 523 -5.86 -19.21 17.43
C ASP A 523 -6.08 -17.74 17.02
N PHE A 524 -5.55 -17.34 15.86
CA PHE A 524 -5.76 -16.02 15.26
C PHE A 524 -6.94 -15.96 14.27
N VAL A 525 -7.61 -17.09 14.03
CA VAL A 525 -8.81 -17.17 13.20
C VAL A 525 -10.05 -17.00 14.08
N PRO A 526 -11.06 -16.23 13.66
CA PRO A 526 -12.34 -16.16 14.37
C PRO A 526 -12.97 -17.55 14.54
N GLU A 527 -13.75 -17.72 15.62
CA GLU A 527 -14.48 -18.97 15.87
C GLU A 527 -15.32 -19.37 14.65
N ARG A 528 -15.21 -20.65 14.28
CA ARG A 528 -15.83 -21.22 13.09
C ARG A 528 -16.46 -22.57 13.40
N ASP A 529 -17.54 -22.86 12.69
CA ASP A 529 -18.15 -24.19 12.61
C ASP A 529 -17.36 -25.13 11.68
N GLY A 530 -16.99 -26.29 12.22
CA GLY A 530 -16.41 -27.43 11.49
C GLY A 530 -14.91 -27.65 11.77
N PRO A 531 -14.45 -28.91 11.70
CA PRO A 531 -13.05 -29.24 11.95
C PRO A 531 -12.14 -28.74 10.81
N LEU A 532 -10.95 -28.27 11.18
CA LEU A 532 -9.86 -27.94 10.25
C LEU A 532 -9.27 -29.24 9.64
N ALA A 533 -8.71 -29.19 8.44
CA ALA A 533 -8.14 -30.36 7.75
C ALA A 533 -6.97 -31.01 8.53
N LEU A 534 -6.16 -30.18 9.17
CA LEU A 534 -5.05 -30.49 10.07
C LEU A 534 -5.53 -30.87 11.48
N SER A 535 -6.82 -30.82 11.83
CA SER A 535 -7.27 -31.12 13.21
C SER A 535 -6.80 -32.48 13.75
N LYS A 536 -6.63 -33.46 12.86
CA LYS A 536 -6.18 -34.83 13.17
C LYS A 536 -4.82 -35.18 12.57
N PHE A 537 -3.96 -34.18 12.30
CA PHE A 537 -2.66 -34.41 11.65
C PHE A 537 -1.75 -35.38 12.43
N HIS A 538 -1.89 -35.44 13.76
CA HIS A 538 -1.14 -36.35 14.64
C HIS A 538 -1.31 -37.83 14.25
N GLN A 539 -2.49 -38.21 13.73
CA GLN A 539 -2.76 -39.59 13.32
C GLN A 539 -1.85 -40.06 12.19
N TRP A 540 -1.36 -39.14 11.35
CA TRP A 540 -0.47 -39.46 10.22
C TRP A 540 0.95 -39.84 10.67
N PHE A 541 1.29 -39.56 11.92
CA PHE A 541 2.63 -39.81 12.48
C PHE A 541 2.65 -40.90 13.55
N LYS A 542 1.53 -41.57 13.80
CA LYS A 542 1.38 -42.57 14.87
C LYS A 542 2.45 -43.67 14.80
N GLU A 543 2.71 -44.20 13.61
CA GLU A 543 3.72 -45.26 13.38
C GLU A 543 5.17 -44.76 13.56
N ALA A 544 5.41 -43.44 13.49
CA ALA A 544 6.73 -42.86 13.69
C ALA A 544 7.06 -42.64 15.18
N VAL A 545 6.05 -42.53 16.05
CA VAL A 545 6.23 -42.24 17.49
C VAL A 545 7.17 -43.24 18.18
N PRO A 546 7.01 -44.57 18.04
CA PRO A 546 7.90 -45.53 18.69
C PRO A 546 9.36 -45.36 18.26
N GLN A 547 9.60 -45.03 16.99
CA GLN A 547 10.95 -44.80 16.45
C GLN A 547 11.58 -43.53 17.04
N TRP A 548 10.79 -42.47 17.23
CA TRP A 548 11.24 -41.24 17.87
C TRP A 548 11.61 -41.45 19.34
N LEU A 549 10.77 -42.19 20.08
CA LEU A 549 11.04 -42.52 21.49
C LEU A 549 12.28 -43.42 21.62
N GLN A 550 12.38 -44.46 20.81
CA GLN A 550 13.54 -45.36 20.80
C GLN A 550 14.83 -44.60 20.50
N LYS A 551 14.78 -43.62 19.59
CA LYS A 551 15.92 -42.77 19.27
C LYS A 551 16.29 -41.85 20.43
N ALA A 552 15.31 -41.20 21.05
CA ALA A 552 15.53 -40.34 22.22
C ALA A 552 16.19 -41.13 23.36
N TYR A 553 15.70 -42.35 23.64
CA TYR A 553 16.32 -43.28 24.59
C TYR A 553 17.76 -43.62 24.20
N THR A 554 18.00 -44.03 22.95
CA THR A 554 19.35 -44.43 22.48
C THR A 554 20.36 -43.29 22.65
N ILE A 555 19.99 -42.05 22.26
CA ILE A 555 20.86 -40.87 22.40
C ILE A 555 21.13 -40.56 23.88
N ALA A 556 20.11 -40.61 24.73
CA ALA A 556 20.27 -40.35 26.16
C ALA A 556 21.14 -41.42 26.84
N LEU A 557 20.96 -42.68 26.46
CA LEU A 557 21.73 -43.83 26.94
C LEU A 557 23.22 -43.70 26.60
N GLU A 558 23.54 -43.47 25.32
CA GLU A 558 24.93 -43.29 24.88
C GLU A 558 25.60 -42.10 25.56
N ARG A 559 24.88 -40.98 25.71
CA ARG A 559 25.39 -39.81 26.43
C ARG A 559 25.66 -40.12 27.89
N ALA A 560 24.75 -40.79 28.59
CA ALA A 560 24.95 -41.19 29.98
C ALA A 560 26.15 -42.15 30.14
N GLN A 561 26.32 -43.11 29.23
CA GLN A 561 27.46 -44.02 29.22
C GLN A 561 28.78 -43.29 29.02
N ARG A 562 28.87 -42.40 28.02
CA ARG A 562 30.08 -41.59 27.76
C ARG A 562 30.41 -40.67 28.93
N ALA A 563 29.39 -40.04 29.53
CA ALA A 563 29.58 -39.15 30.67
C ALA A 563 30.24 -39.88 31.86
N VAL A 564 29.81 -41.11 32.15
CA VAL A 564 30.42 -41.93 33.22
C VAL A 564 31.81 -42.43 32.84
N GLN A 565 32.05 -42.80 31.58
CA GLN A 565 33.37 -43.26 31.11
C GLN A 565 34.44 -42.17 31.23
N MET A 566 34.07 -40.91 30.96
CA MET A 566 34.97 -39.76 31.04
C MET A 566 35.11 -39.20 32.46
N ASP A 567 34.25 -39.65 33.38
CA ASP A 567 34.24 -39.15 34.75
C ASP A 567 35.49 -39.60 35.52
N GLN A 568 36.18 -38.63 36.12
CA GLN A 568 37.32 -38.89 36.99
C GLN A 568 36.93 -38.97 38.48
N LEU A 569 35.63 -38.86 38.78
CA LEU A 569 35.07 -38.84 40.13
C LEU A 569 35.70 -37.74 40.98
N THR A 570 35.80 -36.53 40.42
CA THR A 570 36.19 -35.32 41.14
C THR A 570 34.97 -34.42 41.33
N PRO A 571 34.85 -33.70 42.46
CA PRO A 571 33.73 -32.79 42.72
C PRO A 571 33.64 -31.70 41.65
N PHE A 572 32.41 -31.36 41.25
CA PHE A 572 32.16 -30.31 40.28
C PHE A 572 32.20 -28.91 40.93
N GLY A 573 33.37 -28.29 40.93
CA GLY A 573 33.60 -26.97 41.54
C GLY A 573 33.66 -27.02 43.07
N GLU A 574 33.83 -25.86 43.71
CA GLU A 574 34.08 -25.76 45.15
C GLU A 574 32.83 -26.04 46.02
N HIS A 575 31.63 -25.88 45.46
CA HIS A 575 30.38 -25.96 46.22
C HIS A 575 29.56 -27.24 45.96
N ASN A 576 29.83 -28.01 44.89
CA ASN A 576 29.09 -29.24 44.61
C ASN A 576 29.90 -30.47 44.97
N LYS A 577 29.24 -31.43 45.64
CA LYS A 577 29.88 -32.67 46.11
C LYS A 577 29.74 -33.86 45.16
N HIS A 578 29.03 -33.66 44.04
CA HIS A 578 28.86 -34.63 42.96
C HIS A 578 29.78 -34.28 41.78
N SER A 579 30.06 -35.25 40.90
CA SER A 579 30.90 -35.05 39.71
C SER A 579 30.12 -34.52 38.51
N THR A 580 30.84 -34.21 37.43
CA THR A 580 30.30 -33.66 36.16
C THR A 580 29.30 -34.60 35.48
N SER A 581 29.45 -35.92 35.60
CA SER A 581 28.57 -36.87 34.91
C SER A 581 27.10 -36.77 35.33
N THR A 582 26.82 -36.29 36.55
CA THR A 582 25.45 -36.02 37.02
C THR A 582 24.81 -34.80 36.34
N VAL A 583 25.62 -33.81 35.96
CA VAL A 583 25.17 -32.62 35.21
C VAL A 583 24.80 -33.00 33.78
N ASP A 584 25.62 -33.84 33.15
CA ASP A 584 25.33 -34.39 31.82
C ASP A 584 24.06 -35.24 31.84
N LEU A 585 23.87 -36.08 32.87
CA LEU A 585 22.66 -36.87 33.04
C LEU A 585 21.41 -36.00 33.23
N SER A 586 21.51 -34.93 34.03
CA SER A 586 20.44 -33.93 34.19
C SER A 586 20.07 -33.30 32.84
N THR A 587 21.06 -33.00 32.00
CA THR A 587 20.84 -32.44 30.66
C THR A 587 20.15 -33.46 29.73
N CYS A 588 20.50 -34.75 29.82
CA CYS A 588 19.80 -35.82 29.10
C CYS A 588 18.32 -35.90 29.51
N TYR A 589 18.02 -35.82 30.80
CA TYR A 589 16.64 -35.86 31.30
C TYR A 589 15.86 -34.64 30.84
N ALA A 590 16.45 -33.45 30.93
CA ALA A 590 15.85 -32.22 30.43
C ALA A 590 15.52 -32.29 28.94
N GLN A 591 16.37 -32.94 28.13
CA GLN A 591 16.10 -33.14 26.70
C GLN A 591 14.92 -34.09 26.45
N ILE A 592 14.78 -35.17 27.23
CA ILE A 592 13.63 -36.08 27.14
C ILE A 592 12.34 -35.36 27.53
N VAL A 593 12.36 -34.60 28.63
CA VAL A 593 11.23 -33.76 29.07
C VAL A 593 10.85 -32.75 27.98
N LYS A 594 11.84 -32.12 27.34
CA LYS A 594 11.59 -31.20 26.22
C LYS A 594 10.95 -31.91 25.03
N THR A 595 11.37 -33.12 24.68
CA THR A 595 10.75 -33.92 23.62
C THR A 595 9.28 -34.22 23.94
N TRP A 596 8.95 -34.57 25.19
CA TRP A 596 7.57 -34.74 25.64
C TRP A 596 6.72 -33.48 25.44
N GLN A 597 7.22 -32.34 25.93
CA GLN A 597 6.54 -31.04 25.80
C GLN A 597 6.35 -30.63 24.32
N GLN A 598 7.35 -30.91 23.48
CA GLN A 598 7.28 -30.64 22.04
C GLN A 598 6.24 -31.49 21.33
N LEU A 599 6.19 -32.80 21.64
CA LEU A 599 5.18 -33.71 21.08
C LEU A 599 3.77 -33.23 21.43
N SER A 600 3.51 -32.88 22.70
CA SER A 600 2.18 -32.43 23.16
C SER A 600 1.02 -33.28 22.59
N TRP A 601 1.21 -34.60 22.61
CA TRP A 601 0.36 -35.52 21.85
C TRP A 601 -1.11 -35.35 22.24
N PRO A 602 -2.04 -35.14 21.28
CA PRO A 602 -3.40 -34.71 21.60
C PRO A 602 -4.28 -35.85 22.10
N ASP A 603 -4.07 -37.07 21.60
CA ASP A 603 -4.83 -38.25 22.02
C ASP A 603 -4.45 -38.66 23.45
N PRO A 604 -5.41 -38.72 24.41
CA PRO A 604 -5.11 -38.95 25.82
C PRO A 604 -4.59 -40.35 26.11
N GLU A 605 -5.09 -41.38 25.43
CA GLU A 605 -4.65 -42.77 25.63
C GLU A 605 -3.21 -42.95 25.14
N GLU A 606 -2.94 -42.49 23.93
CA GLU A 606 -1.61 -42.58 23.33
C GLU A 606 -0.60 -41.68 24.08
N ALA A 607 -1.02 -40.50 24.53
CA ALA A 607 -0.18 -39.63 25.36
C ALA A 607 0.21 -40.30 26.68
N PHE A 608 -0.72 -41.03 27.32
CA PHE A 608 -0.40 -41.82 28.51
C PHE A 608 0.60 -42.93 28.21
N MET A 609 0.42 -43.67 27.11
CA MET A 609 1.37 -44.72 26.72
C MET A 609 2.77 -44.18 26.41
N ILE A 610 2.85 -43.02 25.75
CA ILE A 610 4.11 -42.30 25.52
C ILE A 610 4.76 -41.91 26.85
N MET A 611 3.98 -41.37 27.79
CA MET A 611 4.47 -41.01 29.13
C MET A 611 5.05 -42.21 29.88
N VAL A 612 4.29 -43.32 29.94
CA VAL A 612 4.74 -44.58 30.56
C VAL A 612 6.07 -45.01 29.96
N LYS A 613 6.19 -44.95 28.63
CA LYS A 613 7.42 -45.35 27.94
C LYS A 613 8.60 -44.44 28.30
N LEU A 614 8.40 -43.12 28.32
CA LEU A 614 9.44 -42.16 28.69
C LEU A 614 9.90 -42.35 30.14
N VAL A 615 8.98 -42.52 31.07
CA VAL A 615 9.30 -42.78 32.49
C VAL A 615 10.07 -44.10 32.63
N GLU A 616 9.66 -45.15 31.92
CA GLU A 616 10.38 -46.43 31.88
C GLU A 616 11.82 -46.26 31.39
N ASP A 617 12.00 -45.54 30.29
CA ASP A 617 13.31 -45.29 29.69
C ASP A 617 14.22 -44.47 30.61
N MET A 618 13.68 -43.44 31.27
CA MET A 618 14.41 -42.64 32.25
C MET A 618 14.80 -43.48 33.47
N CYS A 619 13.90 -44.29 34.02
CA CYS A 619 14.21 -45.19 35.13
C CYS A 619 15.29 -46.22 34.75
N LYS A 620 15.23 -46.79 33.54
CA LYS A 620 16.28 -47.69 33.02
C LYS A 620 17.64 -47.01 32.93
N ILE A 621 17.68 -45.76 32.44
CA ILE A 621 18.92 -44.97 32.38
C ILE A 621 19.45 -44.69 33.80
N ALA A 622 18.59 -44.37 34.77
CA ALA A 622 18.98 -44.17 36.17
C ALA A 622 19.69 -45.40 36.74
N LEU A 623 19.06 -46.57 36.61
CA LEU A 623 19.60 -47.83 37.12
C LEU A 623 20.90 -48.21 36.43
N LEU A 624 21.00 -47.98 35.11
CA LEU A 624 22.25 -48.21 34.38
C LEU A 624 23.36 -47.26 34.84
N TYR A 625 23.07 -45.96 34.98
CA TYR A 625 24.04 -44.98 35.47
C TYR A 625 24.59 -45.38 36.83
N CYS A 626 23.71 -45.82 37.75
CA CYS A 626 24.10 -46.32 39.07
C CYS A 626 25.09 -47.50 38.98
N ARG A 627 24.85 -48.46 38.09
CA ARG A 627 25.78 -49.59 37.88
C ARG A 627 27.12 -49.13 37.29
N LEU A 628 27.09 -48.25 36.30
CA LEU A 628 28.28 -47.79 35.60
C LEU A 628 29.18 -46.93 36.50
N ILE A 629 28.61 -46.03 37.30
CA ILE A 629 29.40 -45.14 38.16
C ILE A 629 30.10 -45.91 39.29
N LYS A 630 29.47 -47.00 39.78
CA LYS A 630 30.09 -47.93 40.72
C LYS A 630 31.27 -48.68 40.09
N GLY A 631 31.06 -49.28 38.91
CA GLY A 631 32.14 -49.94 38.18
C GLY A 631 33.30 -48.99 37.82
N ARG A 632 32.99 -47.72 37.53
CA ARG A 632 34.01 -46.68 37.31
C ARG A 632 34.83 -46.41 38.56
N ALA A 633 34.20 -46.34 39.73
CA ALA A 633 34.90 -46.15 41.01
C ALA A 633 35.78 -47.34 41.36
N GLU A 634 35.32 -48.57 41.09
CA GLU A 634 36.12 -49.79 41.26
C GLU A 634 37.35 -49.79 40.34
N ALA A 635 37.16 -49.48 39.05
CA ALA A 635 38.26 -49.43 38.08
C ALA A 635 39.33 -48.40 38.46
N LEU A 636 38.93 -47.20 38.91
CA LEU A 636 39.87 -46.17 39.36
C LEU A 636 40.54 -46.54 40.68
N SER A 637 39.82 -47.19 41.60
CA SER A 637 40.38 -47.67 42.88
C SER A 637 41.41 -48.78 42.70
N LEU A 638 41.35 -49.57 41.62
CA LEU A 638 42.35 -50.62 41.33
C LEU A 638 43.69 -50.03 40.86
N SER A 639 43.70 -48.79 40.36
CA SER A 639 44.90 -48.12 39.88
C SER A 639 45.70 -47.37 40.96
N GLU A 640 45.10 -47.11 42.12
CA GLU A 640 45.68 -46.32 43.21
C GLU A 640 45.82 -47.17 44.49
N GLN A 641 47.00 -47.17 45.12
CA GLN A 641 47.27 -47.93 46.36
C GLN A 641 46.77 -47.22 47.64
N ASN A 642 46.16 -46.03 47.53
CA ASN A 642 45.75 -45.21 48.66
C ASN A 642 44.27 -45.46 49.05
N GLU A 643 44.05 -46.02 50.24
CA GLU A 643 42.72 -46.34 50.76
C GLU A 643 41.86 -45.09 51.03
N GLY A 644 42.48 -43.95 51.36
CA GLY A 644 41.79 -42.68 51.62
C GLY A 644 41.22 -42.02 50.35
N GLU A 645 41.95 -42.07 49.24
CA GLU A 645 41.47 -41.59 47.94
C GLU A 645 40.34 -42.46 47.40
N ALA A 646 40.44 -43.78 47.59
CA ALA A 646 39.37 -44.71 47.26
C ALA A 646 38.09 -44.44 48.07
N ALA A 647 38.22 -44.08 49.36
CA ALA A 647 37.09 -43.67 50.19
C ALA A 647 36.46 -42.35 49.70
N ASN A 648 37.27 -41.34 49.35
CA ASN A 648 36.77 -40.07 48.80
C ASN A 648 36.01 -40.27 47.48
N ARG A 649 36.49 -41.15 46.60
CA ARG A 649 35.79 -41.50 45.34
C ARG A 649 34.42 -42.14 45.63
N LEU A 650 34.32 -43.05 46.61
CA LEU A 650 33.04 -43.64 47.02
C LEU A 650 32.07 -42.59 47.60
N CYS A 651 32.56 -41.61 48.35
CA CYS A 651 31.73 -40.48 48.79
C CYS A 651 31.13 -39.70 47.61
N ILE A 652 31.91 -39.47 46.55
CA ILE A 652 31.43 -38.80 45.34
C ILE A 652 30.40 -39.67 44.60
N VAL A 653 30.59 -40.99 44.56
CA VAL A 653 29.58 -41.92 44.03
C VAL A 653 28.27 -41.83 44.81
N VAL A 654 28.31 -41.81 46.14
CA VAL A 654 27.10 -41.62 46.97
C VAL A 654 26.41 -40.30 46.64
N ASN A 655 27.16 -39.21 46.51
CA ASN A 655 26.62 -37.90 46.13
C ASN A 655 26.01 -37.93 44.73
N ASN A 656 26.62 -38.64 43.78
CA ASN A 656 26.09 -38.81 42.44
C ASN A 656 24.78 -39.59 42.41
N ILE A 657 24.70 -40.72 43.12
CA ILE A 657 23.48 -41.53 43.20
C ILE A 657 22.39 -40.76 43.94
N LYS A 658 22.73 -39.99 44.99
CA LYS A 658 21.81 -39.08 45.67
C LYS A 658 21.28 -38.00 44.73
N GLN A 659 22.13 -37.41 43.89
CA GLN A 659 21.70 -36.42 42.92
C GLN A 659 20.78 -37.04 41.86
N LEU A 660 21.11 -38.24 41.36
CA LEU A 660 20.24 -39.00 40.48
C LEU A 660 18.87 -39.28 41.12
N ARG A 661 18.84 -39.69 42.39
CA ARG A 661 17.59 -39.88 43.14
C ARG A 661 16.74 -38.61 43.18
N LEU A 662 17.36 -37.46 43.43
CA LEU A 662 16.65 -36.17 43.41
C LEU A 662 16.10 -35.82 42.02
N LEU A 663 16.83 -36.16 40.94
CA LEU A 663 16.33 -35.99 39.58
C LEU A 663 15.11 -36.87 39.30
N VAL A 664 15.17 -38.15 39.68
CA VAL A 664 14.06 -39.11 39.52
C VAL A 664 12.83 -38.64 40.29
N LEU A 665 12.97 -38.20 41.54
CA LEU A 665 11.85 -37.68 42.33
C LEU A 665 11.21 -36.41 41.76
N ARG A 666 11.91 -35.66 40.91
CA ARG A 666 11.37 -34.47 40.24
C ARG A 666 10.62 -34.80 38.95
N LEU A 667 10.69 -36.03 38.44
CA LEU A 667 10.05 -36.42 37.18
C LEU A 667 8.54 -36.14 37.14
N PRO A 668 7.74 -36.42 38.18
CA PRO A 668 6.30 -36.12 38.15
C PRO A 668 6.01 -34.64 37.89
N SER A 669 6.82 -33.75 38.48
CA SER A 669 6.70 -32.31 38.28
C SER A 669 7.21 -31.85 36.90
N GLN A 670 8.32 -32.42 36.42
CA GLN A 670 8.94 -32.03 35.14
C GLN A 670 8.14 -32.52 33.93
N LEU A 671 7.52 -33.69 34.03
CA LEU A 671 6.68 -34.30 33.00
C LEU A 671 5.20 -33.92 33.13
N GLU A 672 4.86 -33.05 34.08
CA GLU A 672 3.51 -32.50 34.27
C GLU A 672 2.43 -33.58 34.44
N TRP A 673 2.68 -34.59 35.28
CA TRP A 673 1.74 -35.71 35.47
C TRP A 673 0.33 -35.25 35.86
N ALA A 674 0.21 -34.18 36.66
CA ALA A 674 -1.08 -33.60 37.02
C ALA A 674 -1.90 -33.11 35.82
N GLN A 675 -1.26 -32.53 34.80
CA GLN A 675 -1.94 -32.11 33.57
C GLN A 675 -2.37 -33.33 32.74
N LEU A 676 -1.53 -34.36 32.69
CA LEU A 676 -1.87 -35.62 32.01
C LEU A 676 -3.07 -36.29 32.69
N GLU A 677 -3.06 -36.41 34.02
CA GLU A 677 -4.14 -36.98 34.83
C GLU A 677 -5.50 -36.31 34.54
N GLN A 678 -5.52 -34.97 34.47
CA GLN A 678 -6.72 -34.21 34.12
C GLN A 678 -7.20 -34.51 32.69
N ARG A 679 -6.28 -34.66 31.74
CA ARG A 679 -6.62 -34.96 30.33
C ARG A 679 -7.09 -36.40 30.13
N THR A 680 -6.62 -37.34 30.94
CA THR A 680 -6.93 -38.76 30.83
C THR A 680 -8.09 -39.21 31.71
N GLU A 681 -8.62 -38.35 32.59
CA GLU A 681 -9.65 -38.70 33.58
C GLU A 681 -10.90 -39.37 32.97
N ALA A 682 -11.26 -38.99 31.74
CA ALA A 682 -12.42 -39.56 31.05
C ALA A 682 -12.18 -40.97 30.47
N VAL A 683 -10.93 -41.42 30.38
CA VAL A 683 -10.53 -42.58 29.57
C VAL A 683 -9.68 -43.59 30.35
N ILE A 684 -8.89 -43.12 31.32
CA ILE A 684 -7.98 -43.94 32.14
C ILE A 684 -8.32 -43.73 33.61
N ASP A 685 -8.46 -44.83 34.34
CA ASP A 685 -8.69 -44.76 35.79
C ASP A 685 -7.46 -44.18 36.49
N ARG A 686 -7.69 -43.27 37.44
CA ARG A 686 -6.64 -42.67 38.27
C ARG A 686 -5.81 -43.73 38.99
N GLN A 687 -6.42 -44.85 39.35
CA GLN A 687 -5.70 -45.98 39.95
C GLN A 687 -4.64 -46.54 39.00
N GLN A 688 -4.90 -46.61 37.70
CA GLN A 688 -3.96 -47.12 36.71
C GLN A 688 -2.74 -46.20 36.53
N ILE A 689 -2.95 -44.88 36.63
CA ILE A 689 -1.87 -43.88 36.59
C ILE A 689 -0.98 -44.01 37.82
N GLN A 690 -1.59 -44.13 39.01
CA GLN A 690 -0.86 -44.41 40.25
C GLN A 690 -0.12 -45.74 40.16
N HIS A 691 -0.78 -46.81 39.73
CA HIS A 691 -0.20 -48.13 39.70
C HIS A 691 0.93 -48.29 38.67
N THR A 692 0.92 -47.53 37.58
CA THR A 692 1.91 -47.66 36.51
C THR A 692 3.05 -46.67 36.69
N LEU A 693 2.75 -45.37 36.77
CA LEU A 693 3.78 -44.33 36.80
C LEU A 693 4.42 -44.20 38.19
N HIS A 694 3.60 -44.08 39.25
CA HIS A 694 4.11 -43.85 40.59
C HIS A 694 4.83 -45.10 41.14
N ASN A 695 4.25 -46.29 41.00
CA ASN A 695 4.92 -47.52 41.46
C ASN A 695 6.26 -47.77 40.75
N GLN A 696 6.36 -47.46 39.45
CA GLN A 696 7.60 -47.61 38.71
C GLN A 696 8.68 -46.64 39.22
N LEU A 697 8.28 -45.40 39.52
CA LEU A 697 9.16 -44.41 40.12
C LEU A 697 9.62 -44.86 41.51
N ASP A 698 8.68 -45.28 42.37
CA ASP A 698 8.94 -45.69 43.74
C ASP A 698 9.83 -46.95 43.80
N SER A 699 9.61 -47.90 42.90
CA SER A 699 10.48 -49.08 42.74
C SER A 699 11.91 -48.66 42.38
N THR A 700 12.06 -47.72 41.45
CA THR A 700 13.37 -47.20 41.03
C THR A 700 14.06 -46.44 42.16
N VAL A 701 13.33 -45.58 42.87
CA VAL A 701 13.85 -44.82 44.03
C VAL A 701 14.27 -45.77 45.15
N SER A 702 13.48 -46.80 45.45
CA SER A 702 13.81 -47.83 46.45
C SER A 702 15.10 -48.58 46.09
N CYS A 703 15.27 -48.91 44.80
CA CYS A 703 16.52 -49.49 44.31
C CYS A 703 17.70 -48.53 44.49
N LEU A 704 17.56 -47.25 44.11
CA LEU A 704 18.61 -46.25 44.33
C LEU A 704 18.95 -46.08 45.82
N ASP A 705 17.96 -46.10 46.71
CA ASP A 705 18.16 -46.03 48.17
C ASP A 705 18.95 -47.23 48.70
N HIS A 706 18.62 -48.45 48.23
CA HIS A 706 19.39 -49.65 48.54
C HIS A 706 20.83 -49.56 48.02
N GLU A 707 21.01 -49.04 46.80
CA GLU A 707 22.33 -48.87 46.20
C GLU A 707 23.18 -47.83 46.94
N ILE A 708 22.58 -46.75 47.46
CA ILE A 708 23.25 -45.78 48.35
C ILE A 708 23.71 -46.47 49.63
N GLN A 709 22.84 -47.24 50.29
CA GLN A 709 23.19 -47.98 51.50
C GLN A 709 24.36 -48.94 51.26
N GLY A 710 24.36 -49.66 50.14
CA GLY A 710 25.45 -50.55 49.76
C GLY A 710 26.79 -49.83 49.57
N VAL A 711 26.80 -48.66 48.91
CA VAL A 711 28.05 -47.86 48.75
C VAL A 711 28.52 -47.31 50.09
N VAL A 712 27.61 -46.87 50.97
CA VAL A 712 27.96 -46.38 52.31
C VAL A 712 28.55 -47.50 53.17
N GLN A 713 28.03 -48.72 53.10
CA GLN A 713 28.61 -49.88 53.78
C GLN A 713 30.01 -50.22 53.23
N ALA A 714 30.20 -50.16 51.91
CA ALA A 714 31.51 -50.35 51.28
C ALA A 714 32.52 -49.25 51.69
N LEU A 715 32.05 -48.01 51.83
CA LEU A 715 32.84 -46.90 52.36
C LEU A 715 33.24 -47.15 53.82
N ALA A 716 32.31 -47.56 54.68
CA ALA A 716 32.56 -47.82 56.09
C ALA A 716 33.60 -48.93 56.28
N THR A 717 33.47 -50.04 55.55
CA THR A 717 34.45 -51.14 55.61
C THR A 717 35.84 -50.76 55.10
N LYS A 718 35.94 -49.87 54.09
CA LYS A 718 37.24 -49.34 53.64
C LYS A 718 37.85 -48.38 54.67
N LEU A 719 37.07 -47.49 55.25
CA LEU A 719 37.54 -46.57 56.29
C LEU A 719 37.99 -47.32 57.54
N GLU A 720 37.28 -48.36 57.96
CA GLU A 720 37.68 -49.19 59.09
C GLU A 720 39.03 -49.87 58.86
N LYS A 721 39.25 -50.42 57.65
CA LYS A 721 40.55 -51.00 57.26
C LYS A 721 41.67 -49.95 57.24
N GLY A 722 41.42 -48.77 56.68
CA GLY A 722 42.38 -47.68 56.63
C GLY A 722 42.74 -47.16 58.01
N ILE A 723 41.75 -46.99 58.90
CA ILE A 723 41.96 -46.60 60.30
C ILE A 723 42.74 -47.68 61.05
N ALA A 724 42.37 -48.95 60.91
CA ALA A 724 43.09 -50.06 61.54
C ALA A 724 44.57 -50.11 61.10
N ARG A 725 44.83 -49.91 59.81
CA ARG A 725 46.18 -49.83 59.25
C ARG A 725 46.95 -48.62 59.78
N HIS A 726 46.33 -47.44 59.85
CA HIS A 726 46.95 -46.25 60.40
C HIS A 726 47.28 -46.38 61.89
N ILE A 727 46.39 -46.99 62.68
CA ILE A 727 46.64 -47.34 64.09
C ILE A 727 47.79 -48.35 64.20
N GLN A 728 47.89 -49.31 63.28
CA GLN A 728 49.00 -50.27 63.23
C GLN A 728 50.33 -49.57 62.89
N GLU A 729 50.31 -48.61 61.96
CA GLU A 729 51.48 -47.79 61.60
C GLU A 729 51.91 -46.89 62.77
N LEU A 730 50.96 -46.23 63.45
CA LEU A 730 51.20 -45.41 64.65
C LEU A 730 51.74 -46.23 65.83
N SER A 731 51.21 -47.44 66.05
CA SER A 731 51.71 -48.33 67.09
C SER A 731 53.11 -48.89 66.76
N SER A 732 53.41 -49.11 65.48
CA SER A 732 54.75 -49.53 65.02
C SER A 732 55.80 -48.42 65.02
N SER A 733 55.38 -47.15 65.02
CA SER A 733 56.26 -45.96 65.02
C SER A 733 56.50 -45.39 66.42
N SER A 734 55.97 -46.00 67.48
CA SER A 734 56.23 -45.61 68.87
C SER A 734 57.58 -46.11 69.38
N ASN A 735 58.66 -45.62 68.78
CA ASN A 735 59.93 -45.36 69.44
C ASN A 735 60.64 -44.22 68.70
N THR A 736 60.74 -43.07 69.37
CA THR A 736 61.42 -41.83 68.96
C THR A 736 60.65 -40.85 68.06
N GLN A 737 59.71 -40.10 68.63
CA GLN A 737 59.72 -38.61 68.66
C GLN A 737 58.44 -38.07 69.31
N GLU A 738 58.60 -37.05 70.16
CA GLU A 738 57.50 -36.34 70.83
C GLU A 738 56.61 -35.58 69.82
N PRO A 739 55.33 -35.35 70.12
CA PRO A 739 54.43 -34.61 69.25
C PRO A 739 54.64 -33.10 69.43
N GLU A 740 55.05 -32.41 68.37
CA GLU A 740 54.91 -30.94 68.26
C GLU A 740 53.75 -30.59 67.30
N ASP A 741 53.13 -29.45 67.62
CA ASP A 741 51.79 -28.92 67.26
C ASP A 741 51.33 -28.96 65.80
#